data_AF-A0A9W9YZ57-F1
#
_entry.id   AF-A0A9W9YZ57-F1
#
_cell.length_a   1.000
_cell.length_b   1.000
_cell.length_c   1.000
_cell.angle_alpha   90.00
_cell.angle_beta   90.00
_cell.angle_gamma   90.00
#
_symmetry.space_group_name_H-M   'P 1'
#
loop_
_entity.id
_entity.type
_entity.pdbx_description
1 polymer ?
#
loop_
_entity_poly.entity_id
_entity_poly.type
_entity_poly.pdbx_seq_one_letter_code
_entity_poly.pdbx_strand_id
1 'polypeptide(L)'
;MAINYVTSCKDMGCGSGKLDHRPTIVLTGHRQLDGSTIVVHDKNLEDTDSLLGSEEEISQSSEKLQEYRKRYPELSKELRAMFSSVEKLRRLSETENAFSDKQLLSKINKEVLKLRKRSITAAFSAGTTDEKKYNVLANFIIDIDAAEFFHKLAEQLFDSYLNSGQTLRKNGVIPADNNPLNIETDRQDQLVSECLILILLVIQNFAEFHEQFCVTCARKTGIISLCLENSKLLESMLKTLDEQGSQRPVRVLGCCFNILYNMARKTEEVKPAVDFEAKETLLYFAKSDIPIVAPLALLSLAYVVDEESNQLIVAAEEILETLTSLLKKAYEFERRKFDGFSARELAEGLSHLAINDTNKKVLGEKGAIKVLVSMIKTSNDDKEKTSAVKALWMLAFDENNKKVITHEEGALDLLRELQRSEDPDVQKGAAGALWEIEGKTARNNAGETGKEVSGHHVMISYQWDAQEVLVEVKNKLQASGYRVWMDLEQMGGSTLEAMAKAVENASVVLVCVSQRYKESPNCRSEAEYAYQLRKDIIPLMVQRNYQPDGWLGMIVGTKLWIDFRNSYSIETGMAKLMKELGVRGRENDVIDGRLETTEQVQEDSIPVIPVVSGISSWTRHEVESWLKVIELDEVCKAVLPKLDGQALIYLHALREECPEYFYKCLESNLNLRDMFDVFKFREELSKLMNR
;
A
#
# COMPACT_ATOMS: atom_id res chain seq x y z
N MET A 1 37.48 17.40 -18.07
CA MET A 1 37.81 18.76 -17.59
C MET A 1 36.55 19.29 -16.93
N ALA A 2 36.55 19.35 -15.60
CA ALA A 2 35.38 19.71 -14.80
C ALA A 2 35.06 21.22 -14.91
N ILE A 3 33.79 21.58 -15.09
CA ILE A 3 33.32 22.96 -15.02
C ILE A 3 32.29 23.04 -13.89
N ASN A 4 32.65 23.79 -12.86
CA ASN A 4 31.79 24.23 -11.76
C ASN A 4 30.82 25.30 -12.26
N TYR A 5 29.55 25.23 -11.86
CA TYR A 5 28.68 26.40 -11.80
C TYR A 5 28.10 26.54 -10.39
N VAL A 6 28.67 27.51 -9.67
CA VAL A 6 28.07 28.20 -8.53
C VAL A 6 27.44 29.47 -9.11
N THR A 7 26.14 29.66 -8.96
CA THR A 7 25.50 30.96 -9.20
C THR A 7 24.85 31.46 -7.92
N SER A 8 25.50 32.48 -7.39
CA SER A 8 25.08 33.39 -6.33
C SER A 8 24.00 34.34 -6.85
N CYS A 9 22.85 34.42 -6.18
CA CYS A 9 21.95 35.56 -6.29
C CYS A 9 21.99 36.35 -4.98
N LYS A 10 22.52 37.58 -5.05
CA LYS A 10 22.42 38.61 -4.02
C LYS A 10 21.65 39.81 -4.58
N ASP A 11 20.75 40.30 -3.73
CA ASP A 11 20.27 41.67 -3.57
C ASP A 11 19.40 42.33 -4.66
N MET A 12 18.09 42.43 -4.37
CA MET A 12 17.38 43.72 -4.27
C MET A 12 16.31 43.61 -3.16
N GLY A 13 16.38 44.51 -2.17
CA GLY A 13 15.54 44.45 -0.97
C GLY A 13 14.25 45.27 -1.02
N CYS A 14 13.28 44.88 -0.20
CA CYS A 14 12.58 45.77 0.73
C CYS A 14 11.85 44.93 1.80
N GLY A 15 11.78 45.46 3.02
CA GLY A 15 11.66 44.68 4.25
C GLY A 15 10.29 44.06 4.56
N SER A 16 10.31 42.90 5.22
CA SER A 16 9.47 42.58 6.40
C SER A 16 9.94 41.25 7.03
N GLY A 17 10.01 41.22 8.37
CA GLY A 17 10.09 40.02 9.21
C GLY A 17 11.30 39.08 9.04
N LYS A 18 12.36 39.26 9.83
CA LYS A 18 13.40 38.23 9.99
C LYS A 18 12.84 37.04 10.78
N LEU A 19 12.49 35.96 10.07
CA LEU A 19 12.50 34.61 10.62
C LEU A 19 13.95 34.10 10.51
N ASP A 20 14.52 33.64 11.61
CA ASP A 20 15.85 33.02 11.66
C ASP A 20 15.83 31.72 10.83
N HIS A 21 16.17 31.82 9.55
CA HIS A 21 16.39 30.64 8.70
C HIS A 21 17.66 29.92 9.16
N ARG A 22 17.49 28.73 9.76
CA ARG A 22 18.59 27.79 10.04
C ARG A 22 19.21 27.33 8.71
N PRO A 23 20.54 27.12 8.62
CA PRO A 23 21.17 26.69 7.39
C PRO A 23 20.68 25.31 6.94
N THR A 24 20.35 25.21 5.65
CA THR A 24 19.91 23.99 4.97
C THR A 24 21.03 22.96 4.94
N ILE A 25 21.01 21.97 5.85
CA ILE A 25 21.87 20.80 5.74
C ILE A 25 21.31 19.90 4.64
N VAL A 26 22.05 19.73 3.54
CA VAL A 26 21.75 18.75 2.50
C VAL A 26 22.12 17.36 3.05
N LEU A 27 21.14 16.67 3.65
CA LEU A 27 21.31 15.29 4.10
C LEU A 27 21.07 14.34 2.93
N THR A 28 22.13 14.07 2.15
CA THR A 28 22.05 13.16 1.01
C THR A 28 21.60 11.76 1.45
N GLY A 29 20.39 11.38 1.05
CA GLY A 29 19.87 10.05 1.31
C GLY A 29 20.71 8.92 0.68
N HIS A 30 20.82 7.83 1.44
CA HIS A 30 21.16 6.45 1.06
C HIS A 30 22.58 6.07 0.62
N ARG A 31 23.53 6.98 0.28
CA ARG A 31 24.88 6.53 -0.18
C ARG A 31 26.12 7.30 0.30
N GLN A 32 26.04 8.45 0.95
CA GLN A 32 27.24 9.12 1.49
C GLN A 32 27.56 8.72 2.94
N LEU A 33 27.67 7.41 3.18
CA LEU A 33 28.34 6.88 4.38
C LEU A 33 29.69 6.25 4.02
N ASP A 34 30.32 6.76 2.96
CA ASP A 34 31.75 6.61 2.72
C ASP A 34 32.45 7.90 3.13
N GLY A 35 33.12 7.88 4.29
CA GLY A 35 34.27 8.77 4.52
C GLY A 35 34.34 9.57 5.81
N SER A 36 33.28 9.70 6.61
CA SER A 36 33.33 10.52 7.85
C SER A 36 32.76 9.80 9.08
N THR A 37 33.00 8.49 9.19
CA THR A 37 33.05 7.87 10.52
C THR A 37 34.39 8.28 11.12
N ILE A 38 34.39 8.99 12.25
CA ILE A 38 35.60 9.10 13.07
C ILE A 38 35.89 7.69 13.54
N VAL A 39 36.76 6.98 12.81
CA VAL A 39 37.41 5.79 13.34
C VAL A 39 38.22 6.29 14.51
N VAL A 40 37.68 6.16 15.73
CA VAL A 40 38.51 6.24 16.92
C VAL A 40 39.47 5.07 16.80
N HIS A 41 40.65 5.34 16.25
CA HIS A 41 41.78 4.43 16.24
C HIS A 41 42.28 4.30 17.67
N ASP A 42 41.55 3.53 18.48
CA ASP A 42 42.11 3.02 19.72
C ASP A 42 42.99 1.82 19.33
N LYS A 43 44.31 2.07 19.30
CA LYS A 43 45.34 1.10 18.90
C LYS A 43 45.51 -0.06 19.88
N ASN A 44 44.67 -0.15 20.92
CA ASN A 44 44.81 -1.12 22.02
C ASN A 44 43.66 -2.14 22.15
N LEU A 45 42.85 -2.34 21.11
CA LEU A 45 41.85 -3.42 21.08
C LEU A 45 42.32 -4.57 20.16
N GLU A 46 43.47 -5.16 20.50
CA GLU A 46 43.80 -6.52 20.05
C GLU A 46 42.96 -7.54 20.84
N ASP A 47 42.41 -8.51 20.11
CA ASP A 47 41.81 -9.77 20.55
C ASP A 47 40.93 -9.78 21.82
N THR A 48 39.62 -9.62 21.62
CA THR A 48 38.62 -10.20 22.54
C THR A 48 37.47 -10.88 21.78
N ASP A 49 37.80 -11.73 20.81
CA ASP A 49 36.90 -12.79 20.34
C ASP A 49 36.68 -13.88 21.42
N SER A 50 37.43 -13.82 22.54
CA SER A 50 37.46 -14.85 23.59
C SER A 50 36.27 -14.85 24.56
N LEU A 51 35.42 -13.82 24.57
CA LEU A 51 34.26 -13.72 25.47
C LEU A 51 32.92 -14.13 24.84
N LEU A 52 32.86 -14.32 23.52
CA LEU A 52 31.59 -14.46 22.79
C LEU A 52 31.38 -15.82 22.11
N GLY A 53 32.33 -16.76 22.22
CA GLY A 53 32.34 -18.00 21.45
C GLY A 53 32.67 -17.73 19.98
N SER A 54 33.27 -18.72 19.31
CA SER A 54 33.60 -18.55 17.89
C SER A 54 32.33 -18.38 17.03
N GLU A 55 32.43 -17.73 15.86
CA GLU A 55 31.29 -17.65 14.92
C GLU A 55 30.72 -19.04 14.56
N GLU A 56 31.56 -20.08 14.64
CA GLU A 56 31.19 -21.47 14.41
C GLU A 56 30.38 -22.07 15.56
N GLU A 57 30.74 -21.81 16.82
CA GLU A 57 30.01 -22.30 18.01
C GLU A 57 28.61 -21.71 18.11
N ILE A 58 28.47 -20.40 17.87
CA ILE A 58 27.18 -19.70 17.90
C ILE A 58 26.22 -20.28 16.84
N SER A 59 26.74 -20.54 15.65
CA SER A 59 25.96 -20.94 14.48
C SER A 59 25.48 -22.39 14.49
N GLN A 60 26.04 -23.26 15.34
CA GLN A 60 25.68 -24.68 15.37
C GLN A 60 24.39 -24.98 16.16
N SER A 61 23.95 -24.06 17.03
CA SER A 61 22.84 -24.26 17.96
C SER A 61 21.44 -23.90 17.43
N SER A 62 21.34 -23.19 16.30
CA SER A 62 20.04 -22.72 15.78
C SER A 62 19.42 -23.69 14.78
N GLU A 63 18.28 -24.28 15.14
CA GLU A 63 17.47 -25.13 14.24
C GLU A 63 17.05 -24.37 12.97
N LYS A 64 16.65 -23.11 13.10
CA LYS A 64 16.25 -22.26 11.97
C LYS A 64 17.40 -21.98 11.00
N LEU A 65 18.60 -21.71 11.51
CA LEU A 65 19.77 -21.54 10.65
C LEU A 65 20.10 -22.83 9.90
N GLN A 66 19.98 -24.00 10.54
CA GLN A 66 20.20 -25.29 9.88
C GLN A 66 19.15 -25.56 8.79
N GLU A 67 17.88 -25.27 9.07
CA GLU A 67 16.76 -25.39 8.12
C GLU A 67 17.03 -24.56 6.85
N TYR A 68 17.32 -23.27 7.01
CA TYR A 68 17.59 -22.37 5.89
C TYR A 68 18.84 -22.76 5.11
N ARG A 69 19.92 -23.16 5.78
CA ARG A 69 21.16 -23.61 5.11
C ARG A 69 20.96 -24.89 4.30
N LYS A 70 20.08 -25.79 4.74
CA LYS A 70 19.73 -26.99 3.99
C LYS A 70 18.86 -26.64 2.77
N ARG A 71 17.93 -25.69 2.93
CA ARG A 71 17.02 -25.25 1.86
C ARG A 71 17.70 -24.36 0.81
N TYR A 72 18.68 -23.56 1.22
CA TYR A 72 19.41 -22.58 0.41
C TYR A 72 20.94 -22.71 0.62
N PRO A 73 21.56 -23.81 0.18
CA PRO A 73 22.98 -24.07 0.40
C PRO A 73 23.90 -22.98 -0.19
N GLU A 74 23.49 -22.34 -1.27
CA GLU A 74 24.18 -21.24 -1.95
C GLU A 74 24.25 -19.96 -1.11
N LEU A 75 23.34 -19.77 -0.15
CA LEU A 75 23.33 -18.63 0.78
C LEU A 75 23.86 -18.98 2.17
N SER A 76 24.45 -20.16 2.33
CA SER A 76 24.85 -20.66 3.64
C SER A 76 25.86 -19.77 4.37
N LYS A 77 26.70 -19.01 3.63
CA LYS A 77 27.70 -18.13 4.24
C LYS A 77 27.06 -16.84 4.73
N GLU A 78 26.17 -16.27 3.93
CA GLU A 78 25.40 -15.06 4.20
C GLU A 78 24.46 -15.26 5.38
N LEU A 79 23.71 -16.37 5.41
CA LEU A 79 22.83 -16.75 6.51
C LEU A 79 23.60 -16.88 7.84
N ARG A 80 24.74 -17.58 7.82
CA ARG A 80 25.59 -17.74 9.01
C ARG A 80 26.12 -16.41 9.50
N ALA A 81 26.60 -15.57 8.58
CA ALA A 81 27.12 -14.25 8.90
C ALA A 81 26.03 -13.36 9.54
N MET A 82 24.86 -13.26 8.92
CA MET A 82 23.75 -12.47 9.49
C MET A 82 23.33 -12.98 10.87
N PHE A 83 23.13 -14.31 11.01
CA PHE A 83 22.78 -14.91 12.30
C PHE A 83 23.81 -14.59 13.39
N SER A 84 25.10 -14.77 13.08
CA SER A 84 26.17 -14.48 14.02
C SER A 84 26.20 -13.01 14.46
N SER A 85 25.97 -12.06 13.56
CA SER A 85 25.87 -10.65 13.95
C SER A 85 24.68 -10.37 14.86
N VAL A 86 23.50 -10.90 14.53
CA VAL A 86 22.29 -10.71 15.36
C VAL A 86 22.51 -11.29 16.76
N GLU A 87 23.08 -12.49 16.85
CA GLU A 87 23.29 -13.18 18.12
C GLU A 87 24.41 -12.54 18.97
N LYS A 88 25.50 -12.08 18.35
CA LYS A 88 26.52 -11.28 19.03
C LYS A 88 25.93 -9.99 19.60
N LEU A 89 25.06 -9.31 18.84
CA LEU A 89 24.38 -8.11 19.30
C LEU A 89 23.43 -8.38 20.47
N ARG A 90 22.66 -9.49 20.45
CA ARG A 90 21.80 -9.89 21.57
C ARG A 90 22.59 -10.00 22.86
N ARG A 91 23.66 -10.80 22.85
CA ARG A 91 24.53 -11.01 24.02
C ARG A 91 25.17 -9.71 24.52
N LEU A 92 25.65 -8.87 23.60
CA LEU A 92 26.21 -7.56 23.96
C LEU A 92 25.16 -6.64 24.60
N SER A 93 23.93 -6.62 24.07
CA SER A 93 22.84 -5.77 24.58
C SER A 93 22.26 -6.23 25.92
N GLU A 94 22.40 -7.51 26.26
CA GLU A 94 21.97 -8.09 27.53
C GLU A 94 22.99 -7.88 28.67
N THR A 95 24.21 -7.45 28.34
CA THR A 95 25.24 -7.16 29.33
C THR A 95 24.82 -5.95 30.18
N GLU A 96 25.05 -6.01 31.48
CA GLU A 96 24.75 -4.90 32.39
C GLU A 96 25.47 -3.62 31.94
N ASN A 97 24.77 -2.49 31.94
CA ASN A 97 25.29 -1.19 31.48
C ASN A 97 25.74 -1.15 30.00
N ALA A 98 25.26 -2.05 29.14
CA ALA A 98 25.64 -2.12 27.71
C ALA A 98 25.59 -0.78 26.95
N PHE A 99 24.64 0.10 27.32
CA PHE A 99 24.44 1.40 26.68
C PHE A 99 25.07 2.57 27.45
N SER A 100 25.70 2.29 28.59
CA SER A 100 26.40 3.27 29.42
C SER A 100 27.91 2.99 29.54
N ASP A 101 28.38 1.84 29.07
CA ASP A 101 29.79 1.49 28.99
C ASP A 101 30.35 1.74 27.58
N LYS A 102 31.45 2.52 27.51
CA LYS A 102 32.07 2.91 26.24
C LYS A 102 32.65 1.74 25.45
N GLN A 103 33.23 0.74 26.12
CA GLN A 103 33.82 -0.42 25.45
C GLN A 103 32.74 -1.32 24.87
N LEU A 104 31.65 -1.55 25.61
CA LEU A 104 30.49 -2.30 25.13
C LEU A 104 29.80 -1.57 23.97
N LEU A 105 29.57 -0.26 24.07
CA LEU A 105 29.05 0.55 22.97
C LEU A 105 29.94 0.48 21.72
N SER A 106 31.27 0.50 21.87
CA SER A 106 32.18 0.33 20.74
C SER A 106 32.06 -1.05 20.07
N LYS A 107 31.86 -2.11 20.86
CA LYS A 107 31.61 -3.47 20.36
C LYS A 107 30.26 -3.56 19.63
N ILE A 108 29.20 -2.99 20.22
CA ILE A 108 27.87 -2.89 19.60
C ILE A 108 27.97 -2.14 18.27
N ASN A 109 28.60 -0.96 18.25
CA ASN A 109 28.77 -0.15 17.03
C ASN A 109 29.43 -0.96 15.91
N LYS A 110 30.53 -1.66 16.20
CA LYS A 110 31.23 -2.52 15.24
C LYS A 110 30.34 -3.65 14.70
N GLU A 111 29.58 -4.32 15.56
CA GLU A 111 28.70 -5.41 15.15
C GLU A 111 27.45 -4.93 14.38
N VAL A 112 26.82 -3.82 14.78
CA VAL A 112 25.70 -3.23 14.02
C VAL A 112 26.20 -2.72 12.66
N LEU A 113 27.41 -2.17 12.57
CA LEU A 113 28.00 -1.77 11.29
C LEU A 113 28.21 -2.97 10.35
N LYS A 114 28.65 -4.12 10.87
CA LYS A 114 28.73 -5.36 10.08
C LYS A 114 27.34 -5.80 9.60
N LEU A 115 26.36 -5.79 10.49
CA LEU A 115 24.98 -6.16 10.17
C LEU A 115 24.38 -5.24 9.09
N ARG A 116 24.58 -3.92 9.21
CA ARG A 116 24.15 -2.93 8.23
C ARG A 116 24.74 -3.18 6.85
N LYS A 117 26.05 -3.47 6.77
CA LYS A 117 26.68 -3.81 5.48
C LYS A 117 26.00 -5.04 4.86
N ARG A 118 25.77 -6.08 5.67
CA ARG A 118 25.09 -7.32 5.25
C ARG A 118 23.64 -7.10 4.81
N SER A 119 22.91 -6.17 5.43
CA SER A 119 21.52 -5.83 5.05
C SER A 119 21.41 -5.05 3.73
N ILE A 120 22.50 -4.45 3.23
CA ILE A 120 22.52 -3.69 1.96
C ILE A 120 23.03 -4.54 0.80
N THR A 121 24.05 -5.38 1.01
CA THR A 121 24.73 -6.13 -0.08
C THR A 121 23.80 -7.07 -0.84
N ALA A 122 22.64 -7.42 -0.29
CA ALA A 122 21.68 -8.28 -0.94
C ALA A 122 20.58 -7.52 -1.73
N ALA A 123 20.47 -6.19 -1.66
CA ALA A 123 19.33 -5.45 -2.19
C ALA A 123 19.62 -4.78 -3.55
N PHE A 124 19.28 -5.42 -4.67
CA PHE A 124 19.26 -4.75 -5.99
C PHE A 124 18.15 -5.28 -6.91
N SER A 125 17.52 -4.34 -7.63
CA SER A 125 16.59 -4.46 -8.78
C SER A 125 15.53 -5.56 -8.73
N ALA A 126 14.26 -5.15 -8.75
CA ALA A 126 13.12 -6.06 -8.78
C ALA A 126 13.16 -7.01 -9.99
N GLY A 127 12.78 -8.27 -9.78
CA GLY A 127 12.78 -9.36 -10.76
C GLY A 127 14.14 -10.05 -10.96
N THR A 128 15.20 -9.59 -10.29
CA THR A 128 16.54 -10.16 -10.48
C THR A 128 16.82 -11.35 -9.54
N THR A 129 17.87 -12.11 -9.86
CA THR A 129 18.40 -13.14 -8.95
C THR A 129 18.79 -12.58 -7.58
N ASP A 130 19.11 -11.29 -7.48
CA ASP A 130 19.56 -10.67 -6.25
C ASP A 130 18.37 -10.31 -5.34
N GLU A 131 17.23 -9.88 -5.88
CA GLU A 131 15.99 -9.72 -5.10
C GLU A 131 15.52 -11.04 -4.48
N LYS A 132 15.58 -12.15 -5.23
CA LYS A 132 15.22 -13.47 -4.70
C LYS A 132 16.11 -13.88 -3.52
N LYS A 133 17.42 -13.62 -3.63
CA LYS A 133 18.37 -13.86 -2.53
C LYS A 133 18.08 -12.96 -1.34
N TYR A 134 17.77 -11.68 -1.58
CA TYR A 134 17.37 -10.75 -0.54
C TYR A 134 16.17 -11.25 0.24
N ASN A 135 15.12 -11.69 -0.46
CA ASN A 135 13.88 -12.14 0.18
C ASN A 135 14.13 -13.36 1.07
N VAL A 136 15.00 -14.29 0.67
CA VAL A 136 15.39 -15.41 1.53
C VAL A 136 16.09 -14.91 2.79
N LEU A 137 17.03 -13.97 2.67
CA LEU A 137 17.76 -13.41 3.80
C LEU A 137 16.84 -12.61 4.74
N ALA A 138 15.91 -11.83 4.20
CA ALA A 138 14.95 -11.04 4.98
C ALA A 138 13.90 -11.93 5.66
N ASN A 139 13.41 -12.98 5.00
CA ASN A 139 12.55 -14.00 5.64
C ASN A 139 13.28 -14.69 6.78
N PHE A 140 14.56 -15.04 6.61
CA PHE A 140 15.36 -15.60 7.69
C PHE A 140 15.47 -14.65 8.89
N ILE A 141 15.67 -13.35 8.67
CA ILE A 141 15.69 -12.31 9.72
C ILE A 141 14.36 -12.25 10.48
N ILE A 142 13.23 -12.41 9.79
CA ILE A 142 11.91 -12.49 10.41
C ILE A 142 11.79 -13.76 11.26
N ASP A 143 12.16 -14.92 10.71
CA ASP A 143 11.99 -16.24 11.34
C ASP A 143 12.88 -16.47 12.57
N ILE A 144 13.93 -15.66 12.75
CA ILE A 144 14.76 -15.68 13.97
C ILE A 144 14.36 -14.58 14.96
N ASP A 145 13.21 -13.93 14.77
CA ASP A 145 12.68 -12.83 15.60
C ASP A 145 13.64 -11.62 15.69
N ALA A 146 14.42 -11.37 14.63
CA ALA A 146 15.36 -10.26 14.64
C ALA A 146 14.66 -8.90 14.48
N ALA A 147 13.46 -8.83 13.89
CA ALA A 147 12.69 -7.59 13.78
C ALA A 147 12.32 -7.01 15.17
N GLU A 148 11.81 -7.86 16.07
CA GLU A 148 11.49 -7.49 17.46
C GLU A 148 12.77 -7.10 18.23
N PHE A 149 13.86 -7.85 18.02
CA PHE A 149 15.15 -7.51 18.61
C PHE A 149 15.69 -6.16 18.13
N PHE A 150 15.63 -5.85 16.83
CA PHE A 150 16.09 -4.57 16.29
C PHE A 150 15.29 -3.40 16.85
N HIS A 151 13.98 -3.56 17.00
CA HIS A 151 13.12 -2.59 17.66
C HIS A 151 13.54 -2.37 19.12
N LYS A 152 13.70 -3.43 19.91
CA LYS A 152 14.12 -3.34 21.32
C LYS A 152 15.50 -2.69 21.47
N LEU A 153 16.45 -3.05 20.61
CA LEU A 153 17.78 -2.43 20.59
C LEU A 153 17.70 -0.94 20.26
N ALA A 154 16.85 -0.55 19.29
CA ALA A 154 16.62 0.85 18.96
C ALA A 154 15.98 1.62 20.14
N GLU A 155 14.99 1.03 20.82
CA GLU A 155 14.35 1.60 22.01
C GLU A 155 15.36 1.89 23.12
N GLN A 156 16.19 0.90 23.50
CA GLN A 156 17.22 1.07 24.52
C GLN A 156 18.25 2.16 24.14
N LEU A 157 18.61 2.24 22.86
CA LEU A 157 19.52 3.26 22.34
C LEU A 157 18.88 4.65 22.30
N PHE A 158 17.58 4.76 22.01
CA PHE A 158 16.81 5.99 22.12
C PHE A 158 16.80 6.49 23.57
N ASP A 159 16.44 5.64 24.52
CA ASP A 159 16.42 5.98 25.93
C ASP A 159 17.79 6.46 26.39
N SER A 160 18.85 5.75 26.02
CA SER A 160 20.22 6.16 26.36
C SER A 160 20.57 7.50 25.72
N TYR A 161 20.20 7.73 24.46
CA TYR A 161 20.53 8.96 23.72
C TYR A 161 19.77 10.19 24.23
N LEU A 162 18.49 10.04 24.58
CA LEU A 162 17.67 11.14 25.08
C LEU A 162 17.99 11.46 26.55
N ASN A 163 18.33 10.45 27.35
CA ASN A 163 18.67 10.63 28.76
C ASN A 163 20.09 11.14 28.99
N SER A 164 21.04 10.90 28.08
CA SER A 164 22.42 11.36 28.24
C SER A 164 22.51 12.90 28.37
N GLY A 165 21.59 13.63 27.72
CA GLY A 165 21.45 15.09 27.86
C GLY A 165 20.68 15.57 29.09
N GLN A 166 19.72 14.79 29.62
CA GLN A 166 18.92 15.19 30.78
C GLN A 166 19.64 14.96 32.12
N THR A 167 20.48 13.93 32.21
CA THR A 167 21.20 13.57 33.44
C THR A 167 22.19 14.67 33.86
N LEU A 168 22.82 15.35 32.90
CA LEU A 168 23.71 16.50 33.15
C LEU A 168 22.95 17.74 33.66
N ARG A 169 21.72 17.99 33.14
CA ARG A 169 20.87 19.13 33.55
C ARG A 169 20.19 18.89 34.91
N LYS A 170 19.79 17.64 35.23
CA LYS A 170 19.19 17.26 36.52
C LYS A 170 20.17 17.28 37.70
N ASN A 171 21.46 17.07 37.47
CA ASN A 171 22.49 17.08 38.52
C ASN A 171 23.03 18.49 38.87
N GLY A 172 22.37 19.56 38.40
CA GLY A 172 22.73 20.94 38.78
C GLY A 172 24.06 21.45 38.21
N VAL A 173 24.65 20.78 37.23
CA VAL A 173 25.85 21.27 36.53
C VAL A 173 25.41 22.33 35.52
N ILE A 174 25.24 23.56 36.00
CA ILE A 174 25.24 24.73 35.12
C ILE A 174 26.66 24.82 34.54
N PRO A 175 26.83 24.92 33.21
CA PRO A 175 28.15 25.20 32.65
C PRO A 175 28.61 26.53 33.23
N ALA A 176 29.59 26.49 34.14
CA ALA A 176 30.34 27.69 34.46
C ALA A 176 31.04 28.14 33.18
N ASP A 177 30.97 29.45 32.90
CA ASP A 177 31.63 30.08 31.77
C ASP A 177 33.01 29.46 31.52
N ASN A 178 33.19 28.91 30.31
CA ASN A 178 34.43 28.37 29.75
C ASN A 178 34.95 26.99 30.22
N ASN A 179 34.09 26.04 30.59
CA ASN A 179 34.50 24.63 30.61
C ASN A 179 33.62 23.80 29.64
N PRO A 180 34.17 23.27 28.52
CA PRO A 180 33.38 22.47 27.60
C PRO A 180 32.83 21.25 28.34
N LEU A 181 31.55 20.93 28.11
CA LEU A 181 30.95 19.68 28.55
C LEU A 181 31.97 18.54 28.40
N ASN A 182 32.19 17.82 29.50
CA ASN A 182 33.20 16.78 29.67
C ASN A 182 33.38 15.98 28.35
N ILE A 183 34.55 16.11 27.70
CA ILE A 183 34.87 15.55 26.36
C ILE A 183 34.50 14.06 26.27
N GLU A 184 34.59 13.34 27.38
CA GLU A 184 34.28 11.92 27.46
C GLU A 184 32.76 11.63 27.42
N THR A 185 31.93 12.50 27.99
CA THR A 185 30.47 12.40 27.92
C THR A 185 29.97 12.70 26.51
N ASP A 186 30.53 13.72 25.82
CA ASP A 186 30.17 13.99 24.41
C ASP A 186 30.60 12.84 23.48
N ARG A 187 31.73 12.18 23.76
CA ARG A 187 32.17 10.99 23.00
C ARG A 187 31.25 9.79 23.20
N GLN A 188 30.74 9.59 24.41
CA GLN A 188 29.80 8.53 24.70
C GLN A 188 28.45 8.78 24.01
N ASP A 189 27.93 10.00 24.12
CA ASP A 189 26.69 10.43 23.45
C ASP A 189 26.80 10.30 21.93
N GLN A 190 27.97 10.63 21.39
CA GLN A 190 28.28 10.37 19.99
C GLN A 190 28.17 8.89 19.65
N LEU A 191 28.84 8.00 20.41
CA LEU A 191 28.81 6.56 20.17
C LEU A 191 27.40 5.97 20.27
N VAL A 192 26.60 6.38 21.27
CA VAL A 192 25.20 5.96 21.41
C VAL A 192 24.39 6.39 20.20
N SER A 193 24.50 7.67 19.79
CA SER A 193 23.79 8.19 18.63
C SER A 193 24.20 7.49 17.32
N GLU A 194 25.48 7.13 17.17
CA GLU A 194 25.97 6.38 16.02
C GLU A 194 25.42 4.95 16.01
N CYS A 195 25.39 4.26 17.16
CA CYS A 195 24.76 2.94 17.27
C CYS A 195 23.27 3.01 16.91
N LEU A 196 22.56 4.02 17.43
CA LEU A 196 21.15 4.26 17.15
C LEU A 196 20.90 4.46 15.65
N ILE A 197 21.69 5.34 15.02
CA ILE A 197 21.58 5.59 13.57
C ILE A 197 21.87 4.29 12.80
N LEU A 198 22.87 3.51 13.18
CA LEU A 198 23.21 2.27 12.49
C LEU A 198 22.08 1.23 12.58
N ILE A 199 21.45 1.05 13.74
CA ILE A 199 20.36 0.07 13.88
C ILE A 199 19.10 0.53 13.16
N LEU A 200 18.78 1.83 13.20
CA LEU A 200 17.67 2.39 12.41
C LEU A 200 17.91 2.21 10.91
N LEU A 201 19.14 2.37 10.43
CA LEU A 201 19.49 2.09 9.03
C LEU A 201 19.36 0.61 8.68
N VAL A 202 19.61 -0.33 9.61
CA VAL A 202 19.34 -1.77 9.38
C VAL A 202 17.85 -1.99 9.17
N ILE A 203 17.01 -1.46 10.06
CA ILE A 203 15.54 -1.56 9.96
C ILE A 203 15.05 -0.94 8.65
N GLN A 204 15.56 0.26 8.32
CA GLN A 204 15.23 0.97 7.09
C GLN A 204 15.54 0.14 5.84
N ASN A 205 16.70 -0.53 5.77
CA ASN A 205 17.06 -1.36 4.61
C ASN A 205 16.05 -2.49 4.41
N PHE A 206 15.69 -3.22 5.46
CA PHE A 206 14.69 -4.28 5.37
C PHE A 206 13.32 -3.73 5.00
N ALA A 207 12.93 -2.58 5.55
CA ALA A 207 11.67 -1.92 5.21
C ALA A 207 11.64 -1.40 3.75
N GLU A 208 12.76 -0.96 3.18
CA GLU A 208 12.84 -0.46 1.80
C GLU A 208 12.56 -1.58 0.78
N PHE A 209 13.00 -2.81 1.06
CA PHE A 209 13.07 -3.89 0.09
C PHE A 209 12.21 -5.13 0.41
N HIS A 210 11.62 -5.27 1.60
CA HIS A 210 10.89 -6.48 1.99
C HIS A 210 9.53 -6.21 2.66
N GLU A 211 8.44 -6.48 1.94
CA GLU A 211 7.07 -6.24 2.40
C GLU A 211 6.72 -7.01 3.68
N GLN A 212 7.02 -8.31 3.75
CA GLN A 212 6.70 -9.12 4.93
C GLN A 212 7.48 -8.67 6.19
N PHE A 213 8.61 -7.99 6.02
CA PHE A 213 9.31 -7.37 7.15
C PHE A 213 8.52 -6.16 7.66
N CYS A 214 7.99 -5.32 6.77
CA CYS A 214 7.08 -4.22 7.13
C CYS A 214 5.82 -4.74 7.84
N VAL A 215 5.19 -5.81 7.33
CA VAL A 215 4.04 -6.47 7.97
C VAL A 215 4.39 -6.91 9.40
N THR A 216 5.54 -7.55 9.56
CA THR A 216 6.01 -8.04 10.87
C THR A 216 6.24 -6.88 11.83
N CYS A 217 6.93 -5.83 11.38
CA CYS A 217 7.13 -4.62 12.17
C CYS A 217 5.81 -3.95 12.57
N ALA A 218 4.85 -3.81 11.65
CA ALA A 218 3.56 -3.18 11.92
C ALA A 218 2.70 -3.97 12.92
N ARG A 219 2.79 -5.31 12.91
CA ARG A 219 1.94 -6.18 13.74
C ARG A 219 2.57 -6.62 15.06
N LYS A 220 3.90 -6.74 15.12
CA LYS A 220 4.60 -7.39 16.25
C LYS A 220 5.61 -6.49 16.97
N THR A 221 5.93 -5.30 16.44
CA THR A 221 6.90 -4.40 17.08
C THR A 221 6.28 -3.04 17.39
N GLY A 222 6.92 -2.25 18.25
CA GLY A 222 6.55 -0.87 18.53
C GLY A 222 7.32 0.16 17.71
N ILE A 223 7.88 -0.20 16.54
CA ILE A 223 8.78 0.71 15.82
C ILE A 223 8.09 1.99 15.30
N ILE A 224 6.81 1.90 14.93
CA ILE A 224 6.03 3.05 14.44
C ILE A 224 5.84 4.08 15.55
N SER A 225 5.32 3.65 16.71
CA SER A 225 5.14 4.52 17.88
C SER A 225 6.49 5.03 18.39
N LEU A 226 7.50 4.17 18.49
CA LEU A 226 8.87 4.54 18.88
C LEU A 226 9.43 5.67 18.00
N CYS A 227 9.27 5.59 16.68
CA CYS A 227 9.73 6.63 15.76
C CYS A 227 8.95 7.94 15.92
N LEU A 228 7.63 7.90 16.08
CA LEU A 228 6.79 9.11 16.18
C LEU A 228 6.94 9.82 17.53
N GLU A 229 6.90 9.09 18.64
CA GLU A 229 7.02 9.63 19.99
C GLU A 229 8.39 10.28 20.20
N ASN A 230 9.47 9.57 19.84
CA ASN A 230 10.82 10.09 20.00
C ASN A 230 11.12 11.24 19.03
N SER A 231 10.42 11.35 17.90
CA SER A 231 10.60 12.48 16.99
C SER A 231 10.21 13.81 17.66
N LYS A 232 9.12 13.85 18.43
CA LYS A 232 8.72 15.05 19.21
C LYS A 232 9.79 15.45 20.22
N LEU A 233 10.40 14.46 20.90
CA LEU A 233 11.47 14.69 21.88
C LEU A 233 12.76 15.19 21.21
N LEU A 234 13.16 14.59 20.10
CA LEU A 234 14.33 15.01 19.32
C LEU A 234 14.18 16.43 18.78
N GLU A 235 12.98 16.81 18.32
CA GLU A 235 12.73 18.18 17.88
C GLU A 235 12.84 19.18 19.04
N SER A 236 12.35 18.82 20.24
CA SER A 236 12.55 19.63 21.45
C SER A 236 14.05 19.81 21.76
N MET A 237 14.84 18.74 21.65
CA MET A 237 16.29 18.81 21.81
C MET A 237 16.94 19.74 20.78
N LEU A 238 16.54 19.67 19.50
CA LEU A 238 17.05 20.52 18.42
C LEU A 238 16.81 22.01 18.65
N LYS A 239 15.79 22.39 19.42
CA LYS A 239 15.56 23.81 19.78
C LYS A 239 16.64 24.35 20.71
N THR A 240 17.38 23.48 21.40
CA THR A 240 18.41 23.85 22.39
C THR A 240 19.85 23.66 21.93
N LEU A 241 20.06 23.15 20.71
CA LEU A 241 21.38 22.81 20.16
C LEU A 241 21.84 23.85 19.14
N ASP A 242 23.16 24.01 19.03
CA ASP A 242 23.80 24.77 17.97
C ASP A 242 23.81 23.98 16.63
N GLU A 243 24.37 24.57 15.57
CA GLU A 243 24.39 23.97 14.23
C GLU A 243 25.14 22.63 14.18
N GLN A 244 26.24 22.48 14.95
CA GLN A 244 27.03 21.25 14.97
C GLN A 244 26.34 20.15 15.78
N GLY A 245 25.78 20.49 16.94
CA GLY A 245 25.00 19.57 17.78
C GLY A 245 23.71 19.10 17.10
N SER A 246 23.15 19.91 16.19
CA SER A 246 21.91 19.60 15.47
C SER A 246 22.04 18.48 14.44
N GLN A 247 23.26 18.14 13.97
CA GLN A 247 23.41 17.14 12.90
C GLN A 247 22.95 15.73 13.29
N ARG A 248 23.23 15.31 14.54
CA ARG A 248 22.91 13.94 15.01
C ARG A 248 21.39 13.75 15.19
N PRO A 249 20.64 14.62 15.90
CA PRO A 249 19.20 14.45 16.02
C PRO A 249 18.48 14.57 14.67
N VAL A 250 18.91 15.45 13.76
CA VAL A 250 18.31 15.53 12.42
C VAL A 250 18.53 14.24 11.63
N ARG A 251 19.70 13.60 11.74
CA ARG A 251 19.94 12.26 11.15
C ARG A 251 19.03 11.19 11.74
N VAL A 252 18.83 11.18 13.06
CA VAL A 252 17.94 10.22 13.72
C VAL A 252 16.49 10.44 13.26
N LEU A 253 16.02 11.69 13.21
CA LEU A 253 14.72 12.05 12.66
C LEU A 253 14.57 11.56 11.21
N GLY A 254 15.56 11.83 10.36
CA GLY A 254 15.56 11.36 8.97
C GLY A 254 15.43 9.84 8.86
N CYS A 255 16.12 9.07 9.71
CA CYS A 255 15.96 7.60 9.73
C CYS A 255 14.56 7.17 10.18
N CYS A 256 14.01 7.80 11.22
CA CYS A 256 12.66 7.51 11.72
C CYS A 256 11.60 7.71 10.64
N PHE A 257 11.59 8.88 10.01
CA PHE A 257 10.61 9.19 8.98
C PHE A 257 10.80 8.37 7.70
N ASN A 258 12.02 7.92 7.40
CA ASN A 258 12.26 7.04 6.26
C ASN A 258 11.76 5.61 6.54
N ILE A 259 11.91 5.11 7.77
CA ILE A 259 11.28 3.84 8.19
C ILE A 259 9.75 3.95 8.07
N LEU A 260 9.15 5.00 8.64
CA LEU A 260 7.70 5.22 8.58
C LEU A 260 7.21 5.26 7.13
N TYR A 261 7.88 6.02 6.27
CA TYR A 261 7.53 6.12 4.85
C TYR A 261 7.66 4.79 4.11
N ASN A 262 8.77 4.07 4.30
CA ASN A 262 8.97 2.76 3.66
C ASN A 262 7.96 1.71 4.11
N MET A 263 7.61 1.71 5.39
CA MET A 263 6.58 0.80 5.89
C MET A 263 5.22 1.18 5.29
N ALA A 264 4.83 2.45 5.34
CA ALA A 264 3.52 2.92 4.89
C ALA A 264 3.28 2.63 3.39
N ARG A 265 4.30 2.79 2.54
CA ARG A 265 4.20 2.49 1.11
C ARG A 265 4.20 1.00 0.76
N LYS A 266 4.63 0.13 1.69
CA LYS A 266 4.82 -1.30 1.43
C LYS A 266 3.65 -2.16 1.90
N THR A 267 2.91 -1.73 2.90
CA THR A 267 1.94 -2.59 3.59
C THR A 267 0.80 -1.78 4.17
N GLU A 268 -0.42 -2.25 3.97
CA GLU A 268 -1.66 -1.59 4.43
C GLU A 268 -1.85 -1.71 5.95
N GLU A 269 -1.13 -2.63 6.58
CA GLU A 269 -1.06 -2.89 8.02
C GLU A 269 -0.53 -1.70 8.82
N VAL A 270 0.17 -0.76 8.18
CA VAL A 270 0.60 0.48 8.85
C VAL A 270 -0.59 1.38 9.15
N LYS A 271 -1.61 1.41 8.28
CA LYS A 271 -2.79 2.29 8.47
C LYS A 271 -3.45 2.11 9.85
N PRO A 272 -3.84 0.91 10.28
CA PRO A 272 -4.42 0.72 11.61
C PRO A 272 -3.42 0.87 12.76
N ALA A 273 -2.10 0.81 12.49
CA ALA A 273 -1.05 1.00 13.50
C ALA A 273 -0.72 2.48 13.76
N VAL A 274 -1.17 3.39 12.87
CA VAL A 274 -1.01 4.85 13.00
C VAL A 274 -2.37 5.43 13.39
N ASP A 275 -2.57 5.67 14.68
CA ASP A 275 -3.79 6.30 15.18
C ASP A 275 -3.91 7.79 14.79
N PHE A 276 -4.99 8.44 15.21
CA PHE A 276 -5.23 9.84 14.86
C PHE A 276 -4.14 10.79 15.39
N GLU A 277 -3.62 10.59 16.60
CA GLU A 277 -2.56 11.43 17.17
C GLU A 277 -1.24 11.25 16.41
N ALA A 278 -0.95 10.00 16.01
CA ALA A 278 0.18 9.67 15.15
C ALA A 278 0.08 10.38 13.79
N LYS A 279 -1.12 10.43 13.17
CA LYS A 279 -1.37 11.20 11.94
C LYS A 279 -1.19 12.70 12.15
N GLU A 280 -1.67 13.26 13.26
CA GLU A 280 -1.42 14.66 13.61
C GLU A 280 0.07 14.97 13.78
N THR A 281 0.83 14.01 14.32
CA THR A 281 2.28 14.11 14.45
C THR A 281 2.95 14.13 13.07
N LEU A 282 2.55 13.26 12.14
CA LEU A 282 3.04 13.31 10.75
C LEU A 282 2.70 14.65 10.08
N LEU A 283 1.48 15.17 10.27
CA LEU A 283 1.07 16.48 9.76
C LEU A 283 1.89 17.63 10.35
N TYR A 284 2.21 17.56 11.64
CA TYR A 284 3.09 18.53 12.30
C TYR A 284 4.48 18.55 11.64
N PHE A 285 5.09 17.38 11.44
CA PHE A 285 6.42 17.27 10.83
C PHE A 285 6.42 17.55 9.32
N ALA A 286 5.32 17.34 8.62
CA ALA A 286 5.13 17.73 7.23
C ALA A 286 5.24 19.26 7.02
N LYS A 287 5.06 20.06 8.08
CA LYS A 287 5.20 21.52 8.10
C LYS A 287 6.53 21.99 8.68
N SER A 288 7.45 21.08 9.00
CA SER A 288 8.75 21.43 9.58
C SER A 288 9.71 21.98 8.53
N ASP A 289 10.64 22.84 8.96
CA ASP A 289 11.70 23.36 8.10
C ASP A 289 12.85 22.37 7.89
N ILE A 290 12.71 21.11 8.33
CA ILE A 290 13.75 20.09 8.23
C ILE A 290 13.66 19.42 6.84
N PRO A 291 14.62 19.66 5.92
CA PRO A 291 14.43 19.38 4.49
C PRO A 291 14.12 17.92 4.15
N ILE A 292 14.67 16.95 4.88
CA ILE A 292 14.45 15.52 4.65
C ILE A 292 13.19 15.01 5.36
N VAL A 293 12.80 15.63 6.48
CA VAL A 293 11.71 15.13 7.34
C VAL A 293 10.36 15.53 6.79
N ALA A 294 10.19 16.79 6.37
CA ALA A 294 8.89 17.25 5.87
C ALA A 294 8.36 16.44 4.66
N PRO A 295 9.17 16.14 3.62
CA PRO A 295 8.73 15.28 2.52
C PRO A 295 8.37 13.87 2.98
N LEU A 296 9.20 13.24 3.82
CA LEU A 296 8.94 11.88 4.32
C LEU A 296 7.69 11.82 5.20
N ALA A 297 7.46 12.84 6.03
CA ALA A 297 6.29 12.95 6.89
C ALA A 297 5.02 13.12 6.07
N LEU A 298 5.02 14.01 5.08
CA LEU A 298 3.88 14.24 4.19
C LEU A 298 3.57 12.99 3.36
N LEU A 299 4.60 12.34 2.80
CA LEU A 299 4.42 11.12 2.04
C LEU A 299 3.91 9.99 2.93
N SER A 300 4.47 9.81 4.13
CA SER A 300 3.93 8.83 5.11
C SER A 300 2.46 9.10 5.41
N LEU A 301 2.11 10.36 5.67
CA LEU A 301 0.73 10.78 5.92
C LEU A 301 -0.19 10.41 4.75
N ALA A 302 0.24 10.64 3.51
CA ALA A 302 -0.53 10.33 2.31
C ALA A 302 -0.89 8.84 2.18
N TYR A 303 -0.05 7.94 2.71
CA TYR A 303 -0.31 6.50 2.73
C TYR A 303 -1.16 6.06 3.92
N VAL A 304 -1.25 6.83 5.02
CA VAL A 304 -1.91 6.39 6.27
C VAL A 304 -3.22 7.12 6.58
N VAL A 305 -3.51 8.22 5.90
CA VAL A 305 -4.82 8.87 6.03
C VAL A 305 -5.95 7.91 5.63
N ASP A 306 -7.04 8.03 6.37
CA ASP A 306 -8.28 7.31 6.20
C ASP A 306 -9.46 8.29 6.25
N GLU A 307 -10.67 7.76 6.32
CA GLU A 307 -11.92 8.54 6.29
C GLU A 307 -11.96 9.67 7.31
N GLU A 308 -11.61 9.36 8.56
CA GLU A 308 -11.70 10.30 9.67
C GLU A 308 -10.61 11.38 9.60
N SER A 309 -9.59 11.16 8.78
CA SER A 309 -8.38 11.98 8.71
C SER A 309 -8.05 12.49 7.30
N ASN A 310 -8.95 12.32 6.32
CA ASN A 310 -8.72 12.72 4.93
C ASN A 310 -8.47 14.23 4.78
N GLN A 311 -9.01 15.05 5.68
CA GLN A 311 -8.72 16.48 5.74
C GLN A 311 -7.26 16.81 6.07
N LEU A 312 -6.51 15.88 6.68
CA LEU A 312 -5.12 16.11 7.10
C LEU A 312 -4.14 16.12 5.91
N ILE A 313 -4.49 15.52 4.78
CA ILE A 313 -3.58 15.42 3.62
C ILE A 313 -3.45 16.75 2.85
N VAL A 314 -4.21 17.79 3.20
CA VAL A 314 -4.07 19.12 2.58
C VAL A 314 -2.68 19.67 2.88
N ALA A 315 -1.84 19.72 1.84
CA ALA A 315 -0.44 20.06 1.95
C ALA A 315 -0.21 21.55 1.66
N ALA A 316 0.84 22.12 2.25
CA ALA A 316 1.32 23.45 1.90
C ALA A 316 1.88 23.46 0.46
N GLU A 317 1.76 24.57 -0.25
CA GLU A 317 2.20 24.63 -1.65
C GLU A 317 3.72 24.42 -1.78
N GLU A 318 4.49 24.89 -0.80
CA GLU A 318 5.94 24.84 -0.77
C GLU A 318 6.48 23.41 -0.71
N ILE A 319 5.81 22.53 0.04
CA ILE A 319 6.22 21.12 0.15
C ILE A 319 5.84 20.33 -1.10
N LEU A 320 4.72 20.66 -1.75
CA LEU A 320 4.33 20.08 -3.04
C LEU A 320 5.29 20.51 -4.17
N GLU A 321 5.73 21.77 -4.16
CA GLU A 321 6.78 22.27 -5.05
C GLU A 321 8.12 21.56 -4.79
N THR A 322 8.47 21.35 -3.51
CA THR A 322 9.67 20.60 -3.12
C THR A 322 9.64 19.16 -3.62
N LEU A 323 8.53 18.44 -3.44
CA LEU A 323 8.36 17.08 -3.95
C LEU A 323 8.45 17.02 -5.49
N THR A 324 7.87 18.00 -6.18
CA THR A 324 7.96 18.11 -7.65
C THR A 324 9.41 18.34 -8.10
N SER A 325 10.16 19.16 -7.39
CA SER A 325 11.60 19.40 -7.63
C SER A 325 12.45 18.16 -7.35
N LEU A 326 12.16 17.43 -6.27
CA LEU A 326 12.82 16.16 -5.96
C LEU A 326 12.55 15.13 -7.05
N LEU A 327 11.31 15.03 -7.54
CA LEU A 327 10.95 14.11 -8.62
C LEU A 327 11.71 14.47 -9.90
N LYS A 328 11.77 15.77 -10.22
CA LYS A 328 12.52 16.27 -11.36
C LYS A 328 13.98 15.84 -11.32
N LYS A 329 14.64 16.10 -10.20
CA LYS A 329 16.04 15.70 -10.01
C LYS A 329 16.18 14.18 -10.04
N ALA A 330 15.26 13.44 -9.42
CA ALA A 330 15.35 11.98 -9.37
C ALA A 330 15.31 11.35 -10.78
N TYR A 331 14.41 11.78 -11.67
CA TYR A 331 14.31 11.19 -13.01
C TYR A 331 15.47 11.61 -13.93
N GLU A 332 16.06 12.80 -13.71
CA GLU A 332 17.21 13.31 -14.49
C GLU A 332 18.53 12.62 -14.13
N PHE A 333 18.65 12.05 -12.93
CA PHE A 333 19.84 11.31 -12.52
C PHE A 333 19.89 9.89 -13.13
N GLU A 334 21.09 9.43 -13.51
CA GLU A 334 21.30 8.10 -14.14
C GLU A 334 20.70 6.93 -13.34
N ARG A 335 20.73 7.02 -12.00
CA ARG A 335 20.20 5.98 -11.11
C ARG A 335 18.69 6.10 -10.85
N ARG A 336 18.01 7.05 -11.49
CA ARG A 336 16.60 7.39 -11.25
C ARG A 336 16.31 7.64 -9.76
N LYS A 337 17.28 8.19 -9.02
CA LYS A 337 17.24 8.43 -7.57
C LYS A 337 18.00 9.72 -7.23
N PHE A 338 17.39 10.58 -6.43
CA PHE A 338 17.99 11.81 -5.90
C PHE A 338 17.62 11.98 -4.43
N ASP A 339 18.60 12.35 -3.62
CA ASP A 339 18.43 12.62 -2.18
C ASP A 339 17.72 11.51 -1.39
N GLY A 340 17.95 10.25 -1.77
CA GLY A 340 17.30 9.12 -1.15
C GLY A 340 15.94 8.73 -1.71
N PHE A 341 15.39 9.52 -2.62
CA PHE A 341 14.13 9.26 -3.27
C PHE A 341 14.32 8.80 -4.73
N SER A 342 13.75 7.66 -5.08
CA SER A 342 13.58 7.21 -6.45
C SER A 342 12.50 8.00 -7.16
N ALA A 343 12.63 8.16 -8.47
CA ALA A 343 11.61 8.83 -9.28
C ALA A 343 10.26 8.09 -9.20
N ARG A 344 10.30 6.76 -9.20
CA ARG A 344 9.13 5.90 -9.03
C ARG A 344 8.35 6.21 -7.75
N GLU A 345 9.02 6.20 -6.60
CA GLU A 345 8.31 6.35 -5.32
C GLU A 345 7.77 7.76 -5.11
N LEU A 346 8.44 8.78 -5.66
CA LEU A 346 7.93 10.15 -5.65
C LEU A 346 6.70 10.29 -6.54
N ALA A 347 6.70 9.72 -7.76
CA ALA A 347 5.53 9.74 -8.62
C ALA A 347 4.34 9.01 -8.00
N GLU A 348 4.57 7.86 -7.36
CA GLU A 348 3.55 7.13 -6.60
C GLU A 348 3.01 7.98 -5.45
N GLY A 349 3.90 8.58 -4.65
CA GLY A 349 3.52 9.51 -3.59
C GLY A 349 2.70 10.72 -4.06
N LEU A 350 3.06 11.32 -5.20
CA LEU A 350 2.27 12.39 -5.80
C LEU A 350 0.85 11.93 -6.19
N SER A 351 0.68 10.68 -6.64
CA SER A 351 -0.63 10.14 -6.95
C SER A 351 -1.53 10.02 -5.71
N HIS A 352 -0.96 9.63 -4.56
CA HIS A 352 -1.67 9.60 -3.28
C HIS A 352 -2.02 11.01 -2.78
N LEU A 353 -1.10 11.96 -2.90
CA LEU A 353 -1.36 13.36 -2.55
C LEU A 353 -2.46 13.99 -3.42
N ALA A 354 -2.54 13.59 -4.70
CA ALA A 354 -3.53 14.07 -5.67
C ALA A 354 -4.95 13.52 -5.47
N ILE A 355 -5.16 12.60 -4.51
CA ILE A 355 -6.52 12.20 -4.05
C ILE A 355 -7.27 13.43 -3.53
N ASN A 356 -6.56 14.36 -2.89
CA ASN A 356 -7.11 15.63 -2.44
C ASN A 356 -7.17 16.64 -3.59
N ASP A 357 -8.35 17.22 -3.83
CA ASP A 357 -8.58 18.13 -4.96
C ASP A 357 -7.76 19.44 -4.86
N THR A 358 -7.46 19.94 -3.65
CA THR A 358 -6.60 21.12 -3.46
C THR A 358 -5.16 20.81 -3.88
N ASN A 359 -4.60 19.71 -3.38
CA ASN A 359 -3.24 19.28 -3.73
C ASN A 359 -3.11 19.02 -5.24
N LYS A 360 -4.13 18.40 -5.84
CA LYS A 360 -4.18 18.10 -7.27
C LYS A 360 -4.01 19.35 -8.12
N LYS A 361 -4.74 20.42 -7.80
CA LYS A 361 -4.62 21.72 -8.47
C LYS A 361 -3.22 22.31 -8.31
N VAL A 362 -2.72 22.37 -7.08
CA VAL A 362 -1.39 22.94 -6.77
C VAL A 362 -0.28 22.18 -7.49
N LEU A 363 -0.30 20.85 -7.50
CA LEU A 363 0.70 20.03 -8.20
C LEU A 363 0.77 20.35 -9.70
N GLY A 364 -0.38 20.57 -10.34
CA GLY A 364 -0.41 21.02 -11.73
C GLY A 364 0.21 22.40 -11.93
N GLU A 365 -0.14 23.36 -11.06
CA GLU A 365 0.42 24.72 -11.08
C GLU A 365 1.94 24.75 -10.82
N LYS A 366 2.45 23.84 -9.99
CA LYS A 366 3.88 23.68 -9.68
C LYS A 366 4.66 22.83 -10.72
N GLY A 367 4.03 22.50 -11.85
CA GLY A 367 4.71 21.89 -12.99
C GLY A 367 4.92 20.37 -12.89
N ALA A 368 4.21 19.68 -11.98
CA ALA A 368 4.31 18.23 -11.83
C ALA A 368 3.95 17.48 -13.14
N ILE A 369 3.00 18.00 -13.91
CA ILE A 369 2.56 17.40 -15.19
C ILE A 369 3.74 17.28 -16.17
N LYS A 370 4.48 18.37 -16.40
CA LYS A 370 5.66 18.37 -17.29
C LYS A 370 6.74 17.40 -16.83
N VAL A 371 6.99 17.35 -15.52
CA VAL A 371 7.95 16.44 -14.90
C VAL A 371 7.53 14.99 -15.14
N LEU A 372 6.27 14.65 -14.90
CA LEU A 372 5.73 13.30 -15.10
C LEU A 372 5.76 12.86 -16.57
N VAL A 373 5.38 13.74 -17.50
CA VAL A 373 5.48 13.47 -18.94
C VAL A 373 6.94 13.21 -19.35
N SER A 374 7.87 14.01 -18.85
CA SER A 374 9.31 13.85 -19.14
C SER A 374 9.89 12.56 -18.53
N MET A 375 9.47 12.22 -17.31
CA MET A 375 9.82 10.98 -16.63
C MET A 375 9.36 9.76 -17.43
N ILE A 376 8.13 9.77 -17.96
CA ILE A 376 7.60 8.68 -18.80
C ILE A 376 8.41 8.55 -20.10
N LYS A 377 8.67 9.67 -20.81
CA LYS A 377 9.43 9.67 -22.07
C LYS A 377 10.84 9.09 -21.92
N THR A 378 11.44 9.22 -20.73
CA THR A 378 12.83 8.84 -20.46
C THR A 378 12.98 7.51 -19.73
N SER A 379 11.90 6.94 -19.20
CA SER A 379 11.97 5.69 -18.44
C SER A 379 11.88 4.46 -19.34
N ASN A 380 12.70 3.45 -19.02
CA ASN A 380 12.60 2.11 -19.58
C ASN A 380 12.01 1.09 -18.58
N ASP A 381 11.60 1.53 -17.38
CA ASP A 381 11.01 0.68 -16.35
C ASP A 381 9.49 0.89 -16.33
N ASP A 382 8.73 -0.17 -16.63
CA ASP A 382 7.27 -0.10 -16.67
C ASP A 382 6.66 0.19 -15.29
N LYS A 383 7.34 -0.17 -14.19
CA LYS A 383 6.88 0.20 -12.84
C LYS A 383 6.99 1.71 -12.61
N GLU A 384 8.04 2.32 -13.15
CA GLU A 384 8.23 3.77 -13.09
C GLU A 384 7.22 4.51 -13.98
N LYS A 385 7.00 4.02 -15.21
CA LYS A 385 5.94 4.54 -16.10
C LYS A 385 4.57 4.42 -15.45
N THR A 386 4.26 3.28 -14.84
CA THR A 386 2.99 3.02 -14.15
C THR A 386 2.74 4.08 -13.07
N SER A 387 3.70 4.33 -12.18
CA SER A 387 3.55 5.35 -11.13
C SER A 387 3.33 6.75 -11.72
N ALA A 388 4.08 7.11 -12.77
CA ALA A 388 3.95 8.42 -13.40
C ALA A 388 2.62 8.61 -14.13
N VAL A 389 2.15 7.59 -14.84
CA VAL A 389 0.86 7.59 -15.54
C VAL A 389 -0.31 7.61 -14.56
N LYS A 390 -0.25 6.85 -13.46
CA LYS A 390 -1.24 6.90 -12.38
C LYS A 390 -1.33 8.31 -11.77
N ALA A 391 -0.19 8.96 -11.55
CA ALA A 391 -0.16 10.35 -11.08
C ALA A 391 -0.79 11.31 -12.11
N LEU A 392 -0.47 11.19 -13.41
CA LEU A 392 -1.11 11.99 -14.46
C LEU A 392 -2.63 11.79 -14.52
N TRP A 393 -3.09 10.55 -14.37
CA TRP A 393 -4.52 10.25 -14.32
C TRP A 393 -5.19 10.91 -13.11
N MET A 394 -4.60 10.80 -11.91
CA MET A 394 -5.12 11.47 -10.72
C MET A 394 -5.17 13.00 -10.90
N LEU A 395 -4.14 13.58 -11.50
CA LEU A 395 -4.09 15.01 -11.81
C LEU A 395 -5.14 15.43 -12.84
N ALA A 396 -5.47 14.56 -13.80
CA ALA A 396 -6.45 14.83 -14.85
C ALA A 396 -7.88 15.00 -14.32
N PHE A 397 -8.22 14.60 -13.09
CA PHE A 397 -9.53 14.88 -12.51
C PHE A 397 -9.76 16.37 -12.16
N ASP A 398 -8.76 17.24 -12.32
CA ASP A 398 -8.93 18.69 -12.25
C ASP A 398 -9.00 19.30 -13.67
N GLU A 399 -9.99 20.16 -13.90
CA GLU A 399 -10.26 20.74 -15.23
C GLU A 399 -9.15 21.67 -15.73
N ASN A 400 -8.42 22.35 -14.85
CA ASN A 400 -7.27 23.17 -15.25
C ASN A 400 -6.10 22.26 -15.64
N ASN A 401 -5.85 21.22 -14.84
CA ASN A 401 -4.83 20.21 -15.13
C ASN A 401 -5.08 19.47 -16.45
N LYS A 402 -6.34 19.14 -16.79
CA LYS A 402 -6.66 18.59 -18.13
C LYS A 402 -6.12 19.47 -19.24
N LYS A 403 -6.37 20.78 -19.16
CA LYS A 403 -5.86 21.76 -20.14
C LYS A 403 -4.34 21.79 -20.15
N VAL A 404 -3.69 21.76 -18.99
CA VAL A 404 -2.23 21.74 -18.92
C VAL A 404 -1.68 20.47 -19.59
N ILE A 405 -2.28 19.30 -19.34
CA ILE A 405 -1.88 18.04 -19.97
C ILE A 405 -2.08 18.09 -21.49
N THR A 406 -3.21 18.63 -21.99
CA THR A 406 -3.45 18.71 -23.45
C THR A 406 -2.47 19.66 -24.17
N HIS A 407 -1.97 20.69 -23.48
CA HIS A 407 -1.02 21.65 -24.04
C HIS A 407 0.45 21.26 -23.82
N GLU A 408 0.73 20.27 -22.96
CA GLU A 408 2.08 19.76 -22.76
C GLU A 408 2.53 18.96 -23.99
N GLU A 409 3.68 19.36 -24.54
CA GLU A 409 4.16 18.89 -25.84
C GLU A 409 4.34 17.36 -25.86
N GLY A 410 3.61 16.69 -26.76
CA GLY A 410 3.67 15.24 -26.95
C GLY A 410 3.09 14.41 -25.80
N ALA A 411 2.39 15.02 -24.83
CA ALA A 411 1.79 14.29 -23.72
C ALA A 411 0.66 13.34 -24.18
N LEU A 412 -0.25 13.82 -25.04
CA LEU A 412 -1.35 13.00 -25.57
C LEU A 412 -0.85 11.86 -26.45
N ASP A 413 0.11 12.12 -27.33
CA ASP A 413 0.67 11.09 -28.21
C ASP A 413 1.38 10.00 -27.41
N LEU A 414 2.12 10.39 -26.36
CA LEU A 414 2.74 9.46 -25.43
C LEU A 414 1.70 8.60 -24.71
N LEU A 415 0.61 9.18 -24.20
CA LEU A 415 -0.45 8.41 -23.55
C LEU A 415 -1.14 7.45 -24.54
N ARG A 416 -1.35 7.84 -25.81
CA ARG A 416 -1.92 6.97 -26.87
C ARG A 416 -0.98 5.82 -27.23
N GLU A 417 0.32 6.05 -27.22
CA GLU A 417 1.32 5.00 -27.38
C GLU A 417 1.25 4.01 -26.21
N LEU A 418 1.26 4.51 -24.98
CA LEU A 418 1.21 3.69 -23.78
C LEU A 418 -0.10 2.91 -23.60
N GLN A 419 -1.21 3.38 -24.16
CA GLN A 419 -2.47 2.62 -24.21
C GLN A 419 -2.33 1.28 -24.97
N ARG A 420 -1.25 1.10 -25.74
CA ARG A 420 -0.91 -0.13 -26.45
C ARG A 420 0.28 -0.88 -25.82
N SER A 421 0.68 -0.49 -24.60
CA SER A 421 1.73 -1.17 -23.85
C SER A 421 1.39 -2.64 -23.60
N GLU A 422 2.41 -3.49 -23.60
CA GLU A 422 2.29 -4.89 -23.19
C GLU A 422 2.14 -5.01 -21.67
N ASP A 423 2.66 -4.05 -20.91
CA ASP A 423 2.46 -3.98 -19.45
C ASP A 423 1.01 -3.53 -19.13
N PRO A 424 0.20 -4.38 -18.46
CA PRO A 424 -1.21 -4.09 -18.21
C PRO A 424 -1.45 -2.87 -17.32
N ASP A 425 -0.56 -2.60 -16.37
CA ASP A 425 -0.70 -1.48 -15.44
C ASP A 425 -0.45 -0.14 -16.13
N VAL A 426 0.60 -0.08 -16.97
CA VAL A 426 0.89 1.08 -17.83
C VAL A 426 -0.26 1.32 -18.80
N GLN A 427 -0.71 0.26 -19.48
CA GLN A 427 -1.79 0.31 -20.46
C GLN A 427 -3.08 0.85 -19.83
N LYS A 428 -3.49 0.28 -18.70
CA LYS A 428 -4.69 0.69 -17.96
C LYS A 428 -4.59 2.13 -17.47
N GLY A 429 -3.46 2.51 -16.87
CA GLY A 429 -3.25 3.89 -16.42
C GLY A 429 -3.36 4.89 -17.56
N ALA A 430 -2.77 4.57 -18.73
CA ALA A 430 -2.75 5.47 -19.87
C ALA A 430 -4.13 5.60 -20.50
N ALA A 431 -4.86 4.49 -20.63
CA ALA A 431 -6.26 4.48 -21.05
C ALA A 431 -7.13 5.34 -20.11
N GLY A 432 -6.99 5.16 -18.79
CA GLY A 432 -7.73 5.92 -17.79
C GLY A 432 -7.43 7.43 -17.86
N ALA A 433 -6.16 7.81 -17.99
CA ALA A 433 -5.77 9.20 -18.16
C ALA A 433 -6.37 9.81 -19.43
N LEU A 434 -6.25 9.15 -20.59
CA LEU A 434 -6.82 9.64 -21.86
C LEU A 434 -8.33 9.85 -21.78
N TRP A 435 -9.04 8.92 -21.15
CA TRP A 435 -10.49 9.02 -20.98
C TRP A 435 -10.91 10.21 -20.13
N GLU A 436 -10.16 10.49 -19.09
CA GLU A 436 -10.42 11.65 -18.25
C GLU A 436 -10.11 12.97 -18.98
N ILE A 437 -9.07 12.99 -19.84
CA ILE A 437 -8.60 14.18 -20.57
C ILE A 437 -9.42 14.49 -21.82
N GLU A 438 -9.51 13.54 -22.76
CA GLU A 438 -10.20 13.69 -24.05
C GLU A 438 -11.71 13.55 -23.91
N GLY A 439 -12.12 12.98 -22.77
CA GLY A 439 -13.48 12.89 -22.32
C GLY A 439 -14.28 11.78 -22.98
N LYS A 440 -15.29 11.38 -22.21
CA LYS A 440 -16.56 10.75 -22.58
C LYS A 440 -17.24 11.43 -23.79
N THR A 441 -16.85 12.66 -24.11
CA THR A 441 -17.27 13.52 -25.23
C THR A 441 -16.88 13.02 -26.62
N ALA A 442 -15.81 12.22 -26.79
CA ALA A 442 -15.50 11.60 -28.08
C ALA A 442 -16.65 10.69 -28.57
N ARG A 443 -17.47 10.16 -27.65
CA ARG A 443 -18.68 9.38 -27.98
C ARG A 443 -19.92 10.23 -28.24
N ASN A 444 -20.01 11.45 -27.71
CA ASN A 444 -21.13 12.35 -28.04
C ASN A 444 -21.10 12.82 -29.50
N ASN A 445 -19.93 12.83 -30.15
CA ASN A 445 -19.76 13.22 -31.55
C ASN A 445 -19.58 12.03 -32.52
N ALA A 446 -19.50 10.80 -32.01
CA ALA A 446 -19.40 9.58 -32.81
C ALA A 446 -20.76 8.88 -32.88
N GLY A 447 -21.66 9.42 -33.72
CA GLY A 447 -22.82 8.69 -34.24
C GLY A 447 -24.15 9.00 -33.58
N GLU A 448 -24.74 10.14 -33.96
CA GLU A 448 -26.18 10.20 -34.22
C GLU A 448 -26.51 9.25 -35.40
N THR A 449 -26.60 7.96 -35.13
CA THR A 449 -27.35 7.00 -35.97
C THR A 449 -28.14 6.12 -35.03
N GLY A 450 -29.46 6.28 -35.08
CA GLY A 450 -30.39 5.85 -34.05
C GLY A 450 -30.38 4.35 -33.73
N LYS A 451 -30.37 4.07 -32.44
CA LYS A 451 -31.21 3.08 -31.76
C LYS A 451 -31.22 3.44 -30.28
N GLU A 452 -32.40 3.51 -29.66
CA GLU A 452 -32.52 3.59 -28.20
C GLU A 452 -31.70 2.46 -27.58
N VAL A 453 -30.77 2.83 -26.69
CA VAL A 453 -30.02 1.87 -25.88
C VAL A 453 -30.98 1.42 -24.78
N SER A 454 -31.68 0.31 -25.01
CA SER A 454 -32.48 -0.33 -23.97
C SER A 454 -31.55 -0.76 -22.84
N GLY A 455 -31.71 -0.14 -21.67
CA GLY A 455 -30.99 -0.49 -20.46
C GLY A 455 -31.24 -1.96 -20.12
N HIS A 456 -30.16 -2.74 -20.03
CA HIS A 456 -30.28 -4.19 -20.01
C HIS A 456 -29.86 -4.82 -18.69
N HIS A 457 -29.11 -4.12 -17.84
CA HIS A 457 -28.57 -4.71 -16.63
C HIS A 457 -28.42 -3.69 -15.49
N VAL A 458 -28.24 -4.22 -14.29
CA VAL A 458 -27.80 -3.49 -13.10
C VAL A 458 -26.27 -3.59 -13.04
N MET A 459 -25.56 -2.47 -13.10
CA MET A 459 -24.11 -2.43 -12.96
C MET A 459 -23.74 -2.28 -11.50
N ILE A 460 -22.85 -3.11 -10.97
CA ILE A 460 -22.26 -2.94 -9.63
C ILE A 460 -20.88 -2.32 -9.80
N SER A 461 -20.76 -1.03 -9.45
CA SER A 461 -19.48 -0.34 -9.35
C SER A 461 -19.00 -0.41 -7.91
N TYR A 462 -17.81 -0.98 -7.71
CA TYR A 462 -17.28 -1.24 -6.38
C TYR A 462 -15.76 -1.26 -6.35
N GLN A 463 -15.20 -1.20 -5.14
CA GLN A 463 -13.81 -1.49 -4.90
C GLN A 463 -13.64 -2.93 -4.44
N TRP A 464 -12.57 -3.58 -4.92
CA TRP A 464 -12.29 -5.01 -4.76
C TRP A 464 -12.27 -5.53 -3.32
N ASP A 465 -11.98 -4.69 -2.33
CA ASP A 465 -12.04 -5.07 -0.92
C ASP A 465 -13.46 -5.47 -0.47
N ALA A 466 -14.50 -4.96 -1.13
CA ALA A 466 -15.89 -5.30 -0.89
C ALA A 466 -16.41 -6.49 -1.75
N GLN A 467 -15.53 -7.18 -2.50
CA GLN A 467 -15.92 -8.21 -3.46
C GLN A 467 -16.76 -9.33 -2.84
N GLU A 468 -16.39 -9.83 -1.66
CA GLU A 468 -17.09 -10.96 -1.02
C GLU A 468 -18.58 -10.64 -0.81
N VAL A 469 -18.88 -9.47 -0.24
CA VAL A 469 -20.25 -9.01 0.00
C VAL A 469 -21.00 -8.79 -1.31
N LEU A 470 -20.34 -8.21 -2.31
CA LEU A 470 -21.01 -7.83 -3.55
C LEU A 470 -21.21 -8.98 -4.54
N VAL A 471 -20.40 -10.04 -4.44
CA VAL A 471 -20.69 -11.32 -5.10
C VAL A 471 -21.98 -11.92 -4.53
N GLU A 472 -22.20 -11.85 -3.22
CA GLU A 472 -23.47 -12.29 -2.63
C GLU A 472 -24.66 -11.46 -3.12
N VAL A 473 -24.51 -10.13 -3.16
CA VAL A 473 -25.53 -9.22 -3.71
C VAL A 473 -25.83 -9.54 -5.17
N LYS A 474 -24.79 -9.72 -5.99
CA LYS A 474 -24.91 -10.12 -7.41
C LYS A 474 -25.72 -11.41 -7.54
N ASN A 475 -25.33 -12.47 -6.82
CA ASN A 475 -25.98 -13.78 -6.91
C ASN A 475 -27.47 -13.70 -6.52
N LYS A 476 -27.80 -12.94 -5.47
CA LYS A 476 -29.20 -12.75 -5.04
C LYS A 476 -30.03 -11.93 -6.03
N LEU A 477 -29.44 -10.90 -6.64
CA LEU A 477 -30.09 -10.15 -7.72
C LEU A 477 -30.33 -11.04 -8.94
N GLN A 478 -29.35 -11.85 -9.35
CA GLN A 478 -29.51 -12.78 -10.48
C GLN A 478 -30.57 -13.86 -10.20
N ALA A 479 -30.58 -14.44 -9.00
CA ALA A 479 -31.62 -15.37 -8.58
C ALA A 479 -33.03 -14.75 -8.58
N SER A 480 -33.11 -13.42 -8.48
CA SER A 480 -34.35 -12.65 -8.53
C SER A 480 -34.71 -12.14 -9.94
N GLY A 481 -33.99 -12.58 -10.97
CA GLY A 481 -34.27 -12.28 -12.39
C GLY A 481 -33.69 -10.96 -12.92
N TYR A 482 -32.74 -10.34 -12.21
CA TYR A 482 -32.00 -9.19 -12.72
C TYR A 482 -30.75 -9.63 -13.49
N ARG A 483 -30.49 -9.00 -14.63
CA ARG A 483 -29.17 -9.09 -15.27
C ARG A 483 -28.22 -8.17 -14.52
N VAL A 484 -27.10 -8.70 -14.05
CA VAL A 484 -26.14 -7.95 -13.25
C VAL A 484 -24.78 -8.00 -13.92
N TRP A 485 -24.17 -6.82 -14.10
CA TRP A 485 -22.79 -6.69 -14.54
C TRP A 485 -21.93 -6.29 -13.34
N MET A 486 -20.80 -6.96 -13.16
CA MET A 486 -19.83 -6.70 -12.10
C MET A 486 -18.47 -7.20 -12.58
N ASP A 487 -17.43 -6.38 -12.45
CA ASP A 487 -16.07 -6.74 -12.80
C ASP A 487 -15.50 -7.72 -11.75
N LEU A 488 -15.22 -8.97 -12.12
CA LEU A 488 -14.79 -10.05 -11.20
C LEU A 488 -13.33 -10.50 -11.40
N GLU A 489 -12.63 -10.00 -12.43
CA GLU A 489 -11.24 -10.39 -12.72
C GLU A 489 -10.25 -9.32 -12.28
N GLN A 490 -9.26 -9.70 -11.46
CA GLN A 490 -8.35 -8.72 -10.84
C GLN A 490 -7.36 -8.13 -11.84
N MET A 491 -7.10 -8.83 -12.95
CA MET A 491 -6.14 -8.42 -13.97
C MET A 491 -6.49 -9.10 -15.31
N GLY A 492 -6.85 -8.31 -16.32
CA GLY A 492 -6.79 -8.75 -17.73
C GLY A 492 -7.96 -8.41 -18.64
N GLY A 493 -9.20 -8.30 -18.15
CA GLY A 493 -10.38 -8.34 -19.03
C GLY A 493 -11.06 -7.00 -19.33
N SER A 494 -11.19 -6.12 -18.33
CA SER A 494 -12.05 -4.93 -18.44
C SER A 494 -11.27 -3.75 -18.99
N THR A 495 -11.17 -3.65 -20.32
CA THR A 495 -10.74 -2.40 -20.94
C THR A 495 -11.67 -1.27 -20.49
N LEU A 496 -11.16 -0.05 -20.43
CA LEU A 496 -11.97 1.14 -20.17
C LEU A 496 -13.22 1.23 -21.08
N GLU A 497 -13.13 0.70 -22.30
CA GLU A 497 -14.27 0.58 -23.20
C GLU A 497 -15.37 -0.36 -22.69
N ALA A 498 -14.99 -1.47 -22.05
CA ALA A 498 -15.93 -2.41 -21.42
C ALA A 498 -16.59 -1.76 -20.19
N MET A 499 -15.81 -1.07 -19.35
CA MET A 499 -16.36 -0.28 -18.23
C MET A 499 -17.34 0.79 -18.72
N ALA A 500 -16.98 1.53 -19.77
CA ALA A 500 -17.84 2.53 -20.36
C ALA A 500 -19.14 1.95 -20.94
N LYS A 501 -19.05 0.84 -21.68
CA LYS A 501 -20.21 0.11 -22.20
C LYS A 501 -21.11 -0.43 -21.09
N ALA A 502 -20.53 -0.85 -19.96
CA ALA A 502 -21.30 -1.28 -18.80
C ALA A 502 -22.15 -0.12 -18.26
N VAL A 503 -21.53 1.05 -18.02
CA VAL A 503 -22.25 2.25 -17.58
C VAL A 503 -23.32 2.68 -18.60
N GLU A 504 -22.98 2.74 -19.89
CA GLU A 504 -23.89 3.14 -20.98
C GLU A 504 -25.11 2.22 -21.11
N ASN A 505 -24.93 0.90 -20.96
CA ASN A 505 -26.01 -0.08 -21.11
C ASN A 505 -26.72 -0.41 -19.78
N ALA A 506 -26.27 0.16 -18.66
CA ALA A 506 -26.90 -0.03 -17.37
C ALA A 506 -28.24 0.71 -17.30
N SER A 507 -29.25 0.02 -16.77
CA SER A 507 -30.52 0.62 -16.35
C SER A 507 -30.35 1.34 -15.01
N VAL A 508 -29.51 0.78 -14.15
CA VAL A 508 -29.16 1.31 -12.82
C VAL A 508 -27.69 1.00 -12.53
N VAL A 509 -26.98 1.96 -11.94
CA VAL A 509 -25.61 1.79 -11.44
C VAL A 509 -25.64 1.79 -9.92
N LEU A 510 -25.27 0.66 -9.30
CA LEU A 510 -25.08 0.55 -7.87
C LEU A 510 -23.68 1.07 -7.53
N VAL A 511 -23.61 2.17 -6.78
CA VAL A 511 -22.34 2.76 -6.34
C VAL A 511 -22.06 2.27 -4.93
N CYS A 512 -21.04 1.43 -4.77
CA CYS A 512 -20.69 0.85 -3.48
C CYS A 512 -19.78 1.80 -2.70
N VAL A 513 -20.38 2.47 -1.72
CA VAL A 513 -19.83 3.61 -1.01
C VAL A 513 -18.86 3.15 0.09
N SER A 514 -17.58 3.45 -0.11
CA SER A 514 -16.47 3.28 0.84
C SER A 514 -15.35 4.30 0.55
N GLN A 515 -14.42 4.51 1.49
CA GLN A 515 -13.23 5.33 1.22
C GLN A 515 -12.37 4.78 0.09
N ARG A 516 -12.16 3.46 0.06
CA ARG A 516 -11.34 2.84 -0.98
C ARG A 516 -11.97 2.98 -2.37
N TYR A 517 -13.30 3.08 -2.44
CA TYR A 517 -14.01 3.46 -3.65
C TYR A 517 -13.73 4.93 -4.01
N LYS A 518 -13.77 5.85 -3.03
CA LYS A 518 -13.46 7.27 -3.24
C LYS A 518 -12.03 7.53 -3.74
N GLU A 519 -11.07 6.73 -3.29
CA GLU A 519 -9.65 6.84 -3.65
C GLU A 519 -9.31 6.19 -5.00
N SER A 520 -10.19 5.32 -5.50
CA SER A 520 -9.96 4.56 -6.72
C SER A 520 -10.25 5.42 -7.97
N PRO A 521 -9.25 5.64 -8.84
CA PRO A 521 -9.48 6.39 -10.08
C PRO A 521 -10.46 5.68 -11.01
N ASN A 522 -10.44 4.34 -11.06
CA ASN A 522 -11.42 3.52 -11.77
C ASN A 522 -12.86 3.85 -11.30
N CYS A 523 -13.11 3.70 -10.00
CA CYS A 523 -14.43 3.89 -9.40
C CYS A 523 -14.92 5.33 -9.55
N ARG A 524 -14.00 6.31 -9.45
CA ARG A 524 -14.28 7.72 -9.71
C ARG A 524 -14.72 7.94 -11.17
N SER A 525 -13.97 7.41 -12.14
CA SER A 525 -14.32 7.53 -13.55
C SER A 525 -15.68 6.93 -13.88
N GLU A 526 -16.01 5.74 -13.32
CA GLU A 526 -17.32 5.09 -13.49
C GLU A 526 -18.47 5.90 -12.88
N ALA A 527 -18.32 6.34 -11.63
CA ALA A 527 -19.34 7.11 -10.93
C ALA A 527 -19.59 8.47 -11.61
N GLU A 528 -18.54 9.20 -11.94
CA GLU A 528 -18.66 10.47 -12.66
C GLU A 528 -19.26 10.26 -14.05
N TYR A 529 -19.01 9.12 -14.71
CA TYR A 529 -19.61 8.83 -16.01
C TYR A 529 -21.11 8.55 -15.90
N ALA A 530 -21.49 7.71 -14.95
CA ALA A 530 -22.89 7.41 -14.65
C ALA A 530 -23.65 8.69 -14.32
N TYR A 531 -23.04 9.58 -13.53
CA TYR A 531 -23.60 10.88 -13.18
C TYR A 531 -23.78 11.79 -14.41
N GLN A 532 -22.77 11.88 -15.28
CA GLN A 532 -22.86 12.67 -16.52
C GLN A 532 -23.94 12.16 -17.48
N LEU A 533 -24.08 10.84 -17.62
CA LEU A 533 -25.13 10.20 -18.41
C LEU A 533 -26.50 10.24 -17.74
N ARG A 534 -26.62 10.82 -16.54
CA ARG A 534 -27.83 10.85 -15.71
C ARG A 534 -28.43 9.47 -15.49
N LYS A 535 -27.57 8.45 -15.35
CA LYS A 535 -27.98 7.10 -14.98
C LYS A 535 -28.61 7.12 -13.59
N ASP A 536 -29.57 6.22 -13.35
CA ASP A 536 -30.03 6.08 -11.98
C ASP A 536 -28.94 5.41 -11.15
N ILE A 537 -28.57 6.08 -10.07
CA ILE A 537 -27.51 5.70 -9.15
C ILE A 537 -28.16 5.35 -7.83
N ILE A 538 -27.98 4.11 -7.37
CA ILE A 538 -28.39 3.67 -6.03
C ILE A 538 -27.13 3.50 -5.18
N PRO A 539 -26.93 4.31 -4.13
CA PRO A 539 -25.77 4.15 -3.25
C PRO A 539 -25.95 2.94 -2.31
N LEU A 540 -24.96 2.05 -2.29
CA LEU A 540 -24.88 0.94 -1.33
C LEU A 540 -23.79 1.26 -0.31
N MET A 541 -24.15 1.49 0.95
CA MET A 541 -23.16 1.71 2.01
C MET A 541 -22.55 0.38 2.43
N VAL A 542 -21.30 0.13 2.06
CA VAL A 542 -20.59 -1.12 2.36
C VAL A 542 -19.58 -0.97 3.50
N GLN A 543 -19.16 0.26 3.83
CA GLN A 543 -18.22 0.54 4.91
C GLN A 543 -18.90 1.13 6.16
N ARG A 544 -18.48 0.68 7.35
CA ARG A 544 -18.96 1.21 8.63
C ARG A 544 -18.34 2.57 8.94
N ASN A 545 -19.12 3.43 9.59
CA ASN A 545 -18.71 4.78 10.03
C ASN A 545 -18.21 5.72 8.93
N TYR A 546 -18.41 5.37 7.65
CA TYR A 546 -18.05 6.24 6.54
C TYR A 546 -19.14 7.28 6.25
N GLN A 547 -18.71 8.53 6.06
CA GLN A 547 -19.54 9.59 5.52
C GLN A 547 -18.97 10.08 4.17
N PRO A 548 -19.72 9.94 3.07
CA PRO A 548 -19.27 10.40 1.77
C PRO A 548 -19.10 11.92 1.72
N ASP A 549 -17.97 12.36 1.19
CA ASP A 549 -17.56 13.75 1.05
C ASP A 549 -16.93 14.00 -0.34
N GLY A 550 -16.60 15.26 -0.62
CA GLY A 550 -16.00 15.66 -1.90
C GLY A 550 -16.81 15.22 -3.12
N TRP A 551 -16.11 14.71 -4.15
CA TRP A 551 -16.73 14.26 -5.40
C TRP A 551 -17.78 13.16 -5.21
N LEU A 552 -17.51 12.19 -4.32
CA LEU A 552 -18.42 11.07 -4.08
C LEU A 552 -19.67 11.56 -3.35
N GLY A 553 -19.48 12.41 -2.33
CA GLY A 553 -20.56 13.10 -1.62
C GLY A 553 -21.48 13.91 -2.53
N MET A 554 -20.92 14.58 -3.56
CA MET A 554 -21.74 15.28 -4.57
C MET A 554 -22.59 14.34 -5.43
N ILE A 555 -22.05 13.17 -5.82
CA ILE A 555 -22.76 12.20 -6.67
C ILE A 555 -23.85 11.48 -5.87
N VAL A 556 -23.56 11.04 -4.64
CA VAL A 556 -24.55 10.32 -3.81
C VAL A 556 -25.54 11.28 -3.15
N GLY A 557 -25.12 12.52 -2.84
CA GLY A 557 -25.98 13.63 -2.43
C GLY A 557 -26.95 13.31 -1.29
N THR A 558 -28.22 13.68 -1.47
CA THR A 558 -29.33 13.42 -0.54
C THR A 558 -29.97 12.03 -0.71
N LYS A 559 -29.41 11.17 -1.57
CA LYS A 559 -30.00 9.85 -1.81
C LYS A 559 -29.88 9.00 -0.55
N LEU A 560 -30.96 8.30 -0.22
CA LEU A 560 -30.94 7.31 0.85
C LEU A 560 -30.08 6.14 0.39
N TRP A 561 -29.01 5.87 1.13
CA TRP A 561 -28.17 4.70 0.88
C TRP A 561 -28.79 3.44 1.47
N ILE A 562 -28.49 2.30 0.86
CA ILE A 562 -28.91 0.99 1.33
C ILE A 562 -27.77 0.34 2.10
N ASP A 563 -28.07 -0.19 3.29
CA ASP A 563 -27.06 -0.68 4.23
C ASP A 563 -26.61 -2.12 3.89
N PHE A 564 -25.33 -2.27 3.55
CA PHE A 564 -24.65 -3.55 3.30
C PHE A 564 -23.42 -3.73 4.18
N ARG A 565 -23.32 -2.99 5.29
CA ARG A 565 -22.14 -3.00 6.18
C ARG A 565 -21.98 -4.28 7.01
N ASN A 566 -23.05 -5.09 7.13
CA ASN A 566 -23.09 -6.29 7.96
C ASN A 566 -23.70 -7.48 7.20
N SER A 567 -23.15 -8.69 7.39
CA SER A 567 -23.71 -9.92 6.83
C SER A 567 -25.15 -10.19 7.28
N TYR A 568 -25.49 -9.94 8.54
CA TYR A 568 -26.85 -10.06 9.07
C TYR A 568 -27.85 -9.06 8.48
N SER A 569 -27.37 -7.94 7.90
CA SER A 569 -28.24 -6.94 7.27
C SER A 569 -28.41 -7.15 5.77
N ILE A 570 -27.70 -8.09 5.15
CA ILE A 570 -27.76 -8.33 3.70
C ILE A 570 -29.20 -8.64 3.28
N GLU A 571 -29.95 -9.48 4.00
CA GLU A 571 -31.36 -9.79 3.64
C GLU A 571 -32.25 -8.54 3.65
N THR A 572 -32.13 -7.71 4.69
CA THR A 572 -32.90 -6.46 4.80
C THR A 572 -32.47 -5.45 3.72
N GLY A 573 -31.16 -5.35 3.46
CA GLY A 573 -30.58 -4.52 2.41
C GLY A 573 -31.03 -4.96 1.03
N MET A 574 -31.03 -6.26 0.76
CA MET A 574 -31.52 -6.87 -0.49
C MET A 574 -33.00 -6.61 -0.72
N ALA A 575 -33.84 -6.74 0.31
CA ALA A 575 -35.26 -6.41 0.19
C ALA A 575 -35.49 -4.94 -0.20
N LYS A 576 -34.74 -4.02 0.43
CA LYS A 576 -34.77 -2.59 0.08
C LYS A 576 -34.24 -2.33 -1.34
N LEU A 577 -33.14 -2.99 -1.71
CA LEU A 577 -32.51 -2.85 -3.01
C LEU A 577 -33.42 -3.35 -4.14
N MET A 578 -34.04 -4.52 -3.99
CA MET A 578 -34.98 -5.05 -4.97
C MET A 578 -36.22 -4.17 -5.09
N LYS A 579 -36.71 -3.62 -3.98
CA LYS A 579 -37.82 -2.65 -3.98
C LYS A 579 -37.44 -1.39 -4.75
N GLU A 580 -36.24 -0.86 -4.52
CA GLU A 580 -35.75 0.34 -5.20
C GLU A 580 -35.52 0.06 -6.69
N LEU A 581 -34.87 -1.05 -7.05
CA LEU A 581 -34.62 -1.44 -8.44
C LEU A 581 -35.92 -1.61 -9.24
N GLY A 582 -36.96 -2.19 -8.65
CA GLY A 582 -38.22 -2.43 -9.32
C GLY A 582 -38.03 -3.36 -10.53
N VAL A 583 -38.54 -2.99 -11.70
CA VAL A 583 -38.38 -3.79 -12.93
C VAL A 583 -37.06 -3.55 -13.65
N ARG A 584 -36.34 -2.49 -13.29
CA ARG A 584 -35.19 -1.98 -14.06
C ARG A 584 -34.03 -2.97 -14.04
N GLY A 585 -33.64 -3.41 -15.24
CA GLY A 585 -32.54 -4.36 -15.41
C GLY A 585 -32.96 -5.83 -15.26
N ARG A 586 -34.27 -6.13 -15.21
CA ARG A 586 -34.78 -7.51 -15.33
C ARG A 586 -34.73 -7.99 -16.78
N GLU A 587 -34.72 -9.31 -16.96
CA GLU A 587 -34.67 -9.94 -18.29
C GLU A 587 -35.89 -9.62 -19.17
N ASN A 588 -37.05 -9.31 -18.57
CA ASN A 588 -38.32 -9.11 -19.29
C ASN A 588 -38.64 -7.65 -19.69
N ASP A 589 -37.74 -6.69 -19.48
CA ASP A 589 -37.96 -5.25 -19.72
C ASP A 589 -37.99 -4.87 -21.24
N VAL A 590 -38.08 -5.84 -22.15
CA VAL A 590 -38.00 -5.64 -23.61
C VAL A 590 -39.38 -5.52 -24.30
N ILE A 591 -40.49 -5.66 -23.57
CA ILE A 591 -41.82 -5.50 -24.18
C ILE A 591 -42.73 -4.71 -23.24
N ASP A 592 -42.75 -3.38 -23.34
CA ASP A 592 -44.05 -2.72 -23.46
C ASP A 592 -43.96 -1.30 -23.99
N GLY A 593 -44.51 -1.14 -25.19
CA GLY A 593 -44.85 0.13 -25.79
C GLY A 593 -46.12 -0.05 -26.60
N ARG A 594 -47.22 -0.57 -25.98
CA ARG A 594 -48.62 -0.22 -26.31
C ARG A 594 -49.63 -1.00 -25.47
N LEU A 595 -50.48 -0.24 -24.78
CA LEU A 595 -51.75 -0.64 -24.18
C LEU A 595 -52.63 -1.47 -25.12
N GLU A 596 -53.21 -2.59 -24.65
CA GLU A 596 -54.65 -2.73 -24.30
C GLU A 596 -55.06 -4.20 -24.04
N THR A 597 -55.78 -4.38 -22.92
CA THR A 597 -56.90 -5.31 -22.63
C THR A 597 -56.79 -6.82 -22.86
N THR A 598 -57.01 -7.56 -21.76
CA THR A 598 -57.72 -8.85 -21.61
C THR A 598 -57.59 -9.88 -22.73
N GLU A 599 -56.97 -11.02 -22.44
CA GLU A 599 -57.68 -12.30 -22.28
C GLU A 599 -56.74 -13.42 -21.84
N GLN A 600 -57.36 -14.45 -21.26
CA GLN A 600 -56.78 -15.63 -20.62
C GLN A 600 -55.82 -16.38 -21.56
N VAL A 601 -54.65 -16.78 -21.05
CA VAL A 601 -53.75 -17.71 -21.75
C VAL A 601 -53.59 -18.98 -20.94
N GLN A 602 -54.11 -20.03 -21.57
CA GLN A 602 -53.96 -21.45 -21.34
C GLN A 602 -52.48 -21.85 -21.49
N GLU A 603 -52.02 -22.74 -20.62
CA GLU A 603 -50.70 -23.37 -20.64
C GLU A 603 -50.36 -23.92 -22.03
N ASP A 604 -49.17 -23.60 -22.55
CA ASP A 604 -48.31 -24.58 -23.21
C ASP A 604 -46.84 -24.11 -23.34
N SER A 605 -45.98 -24.88 -22.67
CA SER A 605 -44.59 -25.28 -22.95
C SER A 605 -43.56 -24.29 -23.55
N ILE A 606 -42.59 -23.93 -22.70
CA ILE A 606 -41.25 -23.40 -23.04
C ILE A 606 -40.29 -24.59 -23.30
N PRO A 607 -39.29 -24.48 -24.20
CA PRO A 607 -38.31 -25.53 -24.45
C PRO A 607 -37.44 -25.79 -23.22
N VAL A 608 -37.35 -27.07 -22.85
CA VAL A 608 -36.63 -27.60 -21.69
C VAL A 608 -35.12 -27.42 -21.85
N ILE A 609 -34.50 -26.63 -20.97
CA ILE A 609 -33.10 -26.80 -20.58
C ILE A 609 -33.08 -27.98 -19.59
N PRO A 610 -32.12 -28.93 -19.64
CA PRO A 610 -32.15 -30.09 -18.76
C PRO A 610 -31.92 -29.62 -17.32
N VAL A 611 -33.01 -29.51 -16.55
CA VAL A 611 -32.96 -29.49 -15.09
C VAL A 611 -32.52 -30.89 -14.69
N VAL A 612 -31.35 -31.01 -14.08
CA VAL A 612 -30.92 -32.25 -13.45
C VAL A 612 -31.86 -32.51 -12.27
N SER A 613 -32.91 -33.27 -12.52
CA SER A 613 -34.02 -33.48 -11.60
C SER A 613 -33.62 -34.46 -10.50
N GLY A 614 -33.44 -33.96 -9.28
CA GLY A 614 -33.39 -34.78 -8.06
C GLY A 614 -32.49 -34.23 -6.96
N ILE A 615 -31.38 -33.58 -7.31
CA ILE A 615 -30.38 -33.15 -6.32
C ILE A 615 -30.77 -31.83 -5.65
N SER A 616 -31.47 -30.93 -6.33
CA SER A 616 -31.93 -29.66 -5.72
C SER A 616 -32.86 -29.87 -4.51
N SER A 617 -33.55 -31.02 -4.45
CA SER A 617 -34.38 -31.42 -3.31
C SER A 617 -33.61 -32.17 -2.21
N TRP A 618 -32.31 -32.46 -2.38
CA TRP A 618 -31.55 -33.17 -1.36
C TRP A 618 -31.40 -32.33 -0.10
N THR A 619 -31.91 -32.90 0.97
CA THR A 619 -31.70 -32.46 2.34
C THR A 619 -30.25 -32.72 2.78
N ARG A 620 -29.84 -32.06 3.86
CA ARG A 620 -28.50 -32.26 4.45
C ARG A 620 -28.20 -33.72 4.80
N HIS A 621 -29.23 -34.48 5.18
CA HIS A 621 -29.10 -35.90 5.51
C HIS A 621 -28.79 -36.74 4.26
N GLU A 622 -29.35 -36.37 3.11
CA GLU A 622 -29.08 -37.05 1.83
C GLU A 622 -27.67 -36.72 1.33
N VAL A 623 -27.22 -35.47 1.49
CA VAL A 623 -25.83 -35.08 1.20
C VAL A 623 -24.85 -35.78 2.14
N GLU A 624 -25.14 -35.88 3.44
CA GLU A 624 -24.31 -36.63 4.40
C GLU A 624 -24.27 -38.12 4.02
N SER A 625 -25.39 -38.71 3.63
CA SER A 625 -25.45 -40.10 3.19
C SER A 625 -24.62 -40.33 1.91
N TRP A 626 -24.61 -39.36 0.98
CA TRP A 626 -23.78 -39.42 -0.21
C TRP A 626 -22.28 -39.26 0.11
N LEU A 627 -21.94 -38.34 1.02
CA LEU A 627 -20.56 -38.18 1.51
C LEU A 627 -20.03 -39.45 2.17
N LYS A 628 -20.88 -40.19 2.91
CA LYS A 628 -20.56 -41.51 3.46
C LYS A 628 -20.29 -42.55 2.37
N VAL A 629 -21.08 -42.54 1.30
CA VAL A 629 -20.91 -43.46 0.15
C VAL A 629 -19.58 -43.23 -0.57
N ILE A 630 -19.12 -41.97 -0.65
CA ILE A 630 -17.83 -41.63 -1.25
C ILE A 630 -16.68 -41.58 -0.23
N GLU A 631 -16.92 -41.95 1.03
CA GLU A 631 -15.95 -42.00 2.13
C GLU A 631 -15.27 -40.66 2.46
N LEU A 632 -15.99 -39.54 2.31
CA LEU A 632 -15.50 -38.18 2.62
C LEU A 632 -16.25 -37.51 3.78
N ASP A 633 -17.16 -38.22 4.45
CA ASP A 633 -17.99 -37.68 5.52
C ASP A 633 -17.19 -37.23 6.75
N GLU A 634 -16.16 -37.98 7.15
CA GLU A 634 -15.30 -37.61 8.29
C GLU A 634 -14.40 -36.39 7.96
N VAL A 635 -13.97 -36.24 6.70
CA VAL A 635 -13.15 -35.09 6.26
C VAL A 635 -13.99 -33.80 6.19
N CYS A 636 -15.21 -33.91 5.69
CA CYS A 636 -16.16 -32.79 5.57
C CYS A 636 -17.04 -32.56 6.80
N LYS A 637 -16.80 -33.27 7.91
CA LYS A 637 -17.66 -33.28 9.11
C LYS A 637 -17.96 -31.91 9.69
N ALA A 638 -16.99 -31.00 9.64
CA ALA A 638 -17.13 -29.63 10.15
C ALA A 638 -18.12 -28.76 9.35
N VAL A 639 -18.39 -29.11 8.10
CA VAL A 639 -19.24 -28.34 7.17
C VAL A 639 -20.52 -29.04 6.76
N LEU A 640 -20.72 -30.31 7.14
CA LEU A 640 -22.00 -31.03 6.98
C LEU A 640 -23.26 -30.21 7.36
N PRO A 641 -23.27 -29.39 8.43
CA PRO A 641 -24.45 -28.60 8.79
C PRO A 641 -24.86 -27.56 7.75
N LYS A 642 -23.98 -27.22 6.80
CA LYS A 642 -24.14 -26.18 5.78
C LYS A 642 -24.22 -26.72 4.34
N LEU A 643 -24.13 -28.04 4.15
CA LEU A 643 -24.14 -28.69 2.84
C LEU A 643 -25.50 -29.34 2.57
N ASP A 644 -26.24 -28.78 1.62
CA ASP A 644 -27.46 -29.35 1.04
C ASP A 644 -27.31 -29.51 -0.48
N GLY A 645 -28.32 -30.08 -1.13
CA GLY A 645 -28.29 -30.33 -2.58
C GLY A 645 -28.07 -29.07 -3.41
N GLN A 646 -28.61 -27.93 -2.96
CA GLN A 646 -28.43 -26.64 -3.63
C GLN A 646 -26.98 -26.15 -3.51
N ALA A 647 -26.33 -26.34 -2.36
CA ALA A 647 -24.92 -26.04 -2.18
C ALA A 647 -24.01 -26.87 -3.10
N LEU A 648 -24.34 -28.14 -3.35
CA LEU A 648 -23.60 -28.99 -4.29
C LEU A 648 -23.74 -28.50 -5.74
N ILE A 649 -24.93 -28.03 -6.13
CA ILE A 649 -25.15 -27.44 -7.46
C ILE A 649 -24.32 -26.16 -7.63
N TYR A 650 -24.30 -25.29 -6.62
CA TYR A 650 -23.46 -24.08 -6.67
C TYR A 650 -21.96 -24.39 -6.72
N LEU A 651 -21.50 -25.38 -5.93
CA LEU A 651 -20.13 -25.87 -6.01
C LEU A 651 -19.80 -26.41 -7.41
N HIS A 652 -20.74 -27.10 -8.06
CA HIS A 652 -20.54 -27.58 -9.43
C HIS A 652 -20.48 -26.43 -10.45
N ALA A 653 -21.32 -25.40 -10.32
CA ALA A 653 -21.30 -24.22 -11.19
C ALA A 653 -19.99 -23.42 -11.06
N LEU A 654 -19.49 -23.25 -9.83
CA LEU A 654 -18.21 -22.57 -9.55
C LEU A 654 -17.02 -23.22 -10.27
N ARG A 655 -17.08 -24.52 -10.56
CA ARG A 655 -16.03 -25.21 -11.29
C ARG A 655 -15.85 -24.66 -12.71
N GLU A 656 -16.94 -24.29 -13.37
CA GLU A 656 -16.92 -23.78 -14.76
C GLU A 656 -16.82 -22.25 -14.79
N GLU A 657 -17.36 -21.56 -13.79
CA GLU A 657 -17.33 -20.08 -13.70
C GLU A 657 -16.03 -19.52 -13.08
N CYS A 658 -15.47 -20.18 -12.06
CA CYS A 658 -14.28 -19.71 -11.33
C CYS A 658 -13.45 -20.91 -10.77
N PRO A 659 -12.67 -21.60 -11.62
CA PRO A 659 -11.99 -22.84 -11.27
C PRO A 659 -11.04 -22.72 -10.06
N GLU A 660 -10.27 -21.63 -9.97
CA GLU A 660 -9.32 -21.40 -8.87
C GLU A 660 -10.03 -21.25 -7.52
N TYR A 661 -11.16 -20.54 -7.49
CA TYR A 661 -11.95 -20.41 -6.28
C TYR A 661 -12.65 -21.72 -5.90
N PHE A 662 -13.11 -22.49 -6.89
CA PHE A 662 -13.63 -23.83 -6.66
C PHE A 662 -12.63 -24.70 -5.90
N TYR A 663 -11.38 -24.82 -6.39
CA TYR A 663 -10.35 -25.62 -5.69
C TYR A 663 -9.99 -25.05 -4.32
N LYS A 664 -9.88 -23.72 -4.19
CA LYS A 664 -9.63 -23.07 -2.89
C LYS A 664 -10.75 -23.37 -1.88
N CYS A 665 -12.01 -23.43 -2.32
CA CYS A 665 -13.17 -23.79 -1.52
C CYS A 665 -13.13 -25.26 -1.08
N LEU A 666 -12.73 -26.17 -1.98
CA LEU A 666 -12.52 -27.58 -1.62
C LEU A 666 -11.46 -27.73 -0.50
N GLU A 667 -10.33 -27.03 -0.62
CA GLU A 667 -9.23 -27.09 0.35
C GLU A 667 -9.55 -26.41 1.69
N SER A 668 -10.12 -25.21 1.63
CA SER A 668 -10.27 -24.33 2.79
C SER A 668 -11.59 -24.52 3.53
N ASN A 669 -12.69 -24.75 2.79
CA ASN A 669 -14.04 -24.80 3.35
C ASN A 669 -14.50 -26.26 3.56
N LEU A 670 -14.25 -27.14 2.58
CA LEU A 670 -14.56 -28.57 2.68
C LEU A 670 -13.46 -29.38 3.38
N ASN A 671 -12.34 -28.73 3.70
CA ASN A 671 -11.18 -29.30 4.39
C ASN A 671 -10.55 -30.49 3.63
N LEU A 672 -10.73 -30.55 2.30
CA LEU A 672 -10.13 -31.54 1.42
C LEU A 672 -8.69 -31.11 1.11
N ARG A 673 -7.78 -31.38 2.06
CA ARG A 673 -6.35 -30.99 1.94
C ARG A 673 -5.50 -32.05 1.23
N ASP A 674 -6.03 -33.25 1.08
CA ASP A 674 -5.39 -34.32 0.32
C ASP A 674 -5.80 -34.24 -1.16
N MET A 675 -4.82 -34.35 -2.04
CA MET A 675 -5.03 -34.26 -3.49
C MET A 675 -6.00 -35.34 -4.03
N PHE A 676 -5.98 -36.55 -3.47
CA PHE A 676 -6.85 -37.63 -3.90
C PHE A 676 -8.29 -37.41 -3.47
N ASP A 677 -8.51 -36.82 -2.30
CA ASP A 677 -9.85 -36.45 -1.81
C ASP A 677 -10.47 -35.35 -2.67
N VAL A 678 -9.67 -34.35 -3.08
CA VAL A 678 -10.10 -33.29 -4.01
C VAL A 678 -10.51 -33.88 -5.36
N PHE A 679 -9.73 -34.81 -5.92
CA PHE A 679 -10.07 -35.47 -7.18
C PHE A 679 -11.31 -36.35 -7.06
N LYS A 680 -11.41 -37.15 -5.99
CA LYS A 680 -12.56 -38.03 -5.72
C LYS A 680 -13.84 -37.20 -5.57
N PHE A 681 -13.81 -36.13 -4.76
CA PHE A 681 -14.95 -35.24 -4.59
C PHE A 681 -15.37 -34.59 -5.91
N ARG A 682 -14.42 -34.07 -6.69
CA ARG A 682 -14.68 -33.47 -8.01
C ARG A 682 -15.34 -34.45 -8.98
N GLU A 683 -14.82 -35.67 -9.06
CA GLU A 683 -15.32 -36.69 -9.97
C GLU A 683 -16.71 -37.16 -9.57
N GLU A 684 -16.93 -37.45 -8.28
CA GLU A 684 -18.22 -37.90 -7.76
C GLU A 684 -19.28 -36.79 -7.81
N LEU A 685 -18.90 -35.52 -7.60
CA LEU A 685 -19.79 -34.39 -7.82
C LEU A 685 -20.21 -34.27 -9.29
N SER A 686 -19.29 -34.54 -10.23
CA SER A 686 -19.61 -34.54 -11.67
C SER A 686 -20.53 -35.70 -12.04
N LYS A 687 -20.30 -36.89 -11.47
CA LYS A 687 -21.19 -38.05 -11.66
C LYS A 687 -22.56 -37.79 -11.08
N LEU A 688 -22.62 -37.11 -9.94
CA LEU A 688 -23.86 -36.72 -9.29
C LEU A 688 -24.66 -35.78 -10.21
N MET A 689 -24.03 -34.75 -10.76
CA MET A 689 -24.70 -33.78 -11.66
C MET A 689 -25.06 -34.32 -13.05
N ASN A 690 -24.50 -35.47 -13.44
CA ASN A 690 -24.81 -36.14 -14.72
C ASN A 690 -25.80 -37.32 -14.56
N ARG A 691 -26.41 -37.51 -13.38
CA ARG A 691 -27.50 -38.46 -13.13
C ARG A 691 -28.84 -37.77 -13.25
#